data_AF-A0AAW9SUE0-F1
#
_entry.id   AF-A0AAW9SUE0-F1
#
_cell.length_a   1.000
_cell.length_b   1.000
_cell.length_c   1.000
_cell.angle_alpha   90.00
_cell.angle_beta   90.00
_cell.angle_gamma   90.00
#
_symmetry.space_group_name_H-M   'P 1'
#
loop_
_entity.id
_entity.type
_entity.pdbx_description
1 polymer ?
#
loop_
_entity_poly.entity_id
_entity_poly.type
_entity_poly.pdbx_seq_one_letter_code
_entity_poly.pdbx_strand_id
1 'polypeptide(L)'
;MNGLQNGAPDGIALVNDGTLVEFLSYEGSFTATEGAAAGVTSTDIGVSESSGTPLGFSLQRDEDGDTWAAPAEDTRGTANDAAPSGGIPAPYTFDFETEFSAADWQAVSVDGDAANTWYTASFSGDQFAAVNGFGDDVPADDWLISPLIDISGLDNPVARFANTKNFDDTGIADPEVTFLYSTDYSGTGDPTAATWTELPFDASTGGYAETASGEIDLSGLPSGDVHFAFRYQSSGTGGGSTSLWQIDDFEVGEADGTPPPPTETTLISTIQGSGAASFLETQVVTVEAIVVGDFEDGANGVDGDLNGFYLQEEDSDADGDLMTSEGLFVFEGNTSLMNVATGDRVRVTGTVAEFFGETQLTAISNIEIVDSGNTLPTAATITFPVANLTTNSDGALIADMEAYEGMLVTVPQTMTVTDLYTLGRFGDIGLNAQGLVETYTQANAPDVAGFNAFIEEQVQNTLIVDDGSTVQNPSVIPFEIAGEPGRIAGEFDAGDALSAGDTATDLTGVLRYGRGSGGSGDEVYRLNLTQDAGFVDTAPRDTAAPDVGGSLTVASFNVLNFFTTLGDEGLGAGPNGADTRGADNAQEYQRQLDKLVSALSAMDADVIGLLELENEIGDQNGDGQFAIGALVDALNAATPGANYAYVDPGVPYVGSDAIMVGMIYDADSVRIAPGTTVEMLTDADLAGLGVDPGNPVFEGPGTSRVPLAATFEELASGETFTVAVNHLKSKGSVSPFGDNAGIGDGTGNNNEARTRGRRRHRRLAGYRPHRVG
;
A
#
# COMPACT_ATOMS: atom_id res chain seq x y z
N MET A 1 34.70 27.27 6.68
CA MET A 1 35.01 28.01 5.44
C MET A 1 35.14 26.95 4.38
N ASN A 2 34.14 26.86 3.51
CA ASN A 2 34.13 25.97 2.36
C ASN A 2 34.83 26.75 1.23
N GLY A 3 36.05 26.34 0.85
CA GLY A 3 36.82 26.97 -0.22
C GLY A 3 37.35 28.38 0.06
N LEU A 4 38.40 28.76 -0.67
CA LEU A 4 38.87 30.16 -0.78
C LEU A 4 38.24 30.88 -2.00
N GLN A 5 37.43 30.15 -2.78
CA GLN A 5 36.87 30.55 -4.06
C GLN A 5 35.66 31.47 -3.88
N ASN A 6 35.57 32.51 -4.71
CA ASN A 6 34.42 33.42 -4.73
C ASN A 6 33.93 33.77 -6.14
N GLY A 7 34.41 33.04 -7.15
CA GLY A 7 33.95 33.10 -8.54
C GLY A 7 35.09 33.40 -9.49
N ALA A 8 35.11 32.70 -10.62
CA ALA A 8 36.15 32.86 -11.64
C ALA A 8 36.21 34.32 -12.18
N PRO A 9 37.41 34.88 -12.38
CA PRO A 9 38.72 34.35 -12.00
C PRO A 9 39.07 34.61 -10.52
N ASP A 10 39.58 33.60 -9.83
CA ASP A 10 40.08 33.69 -8.46
C ASP A 10 41.62 33.85 -8.43
N GLY A 11 42.17 34.47 -7.38
CA GLY A 11 43.61 34.77 -7.35
C GLY A 11 44.27 34.86 -5.98
N ILE A 12 45.56 34.53 -5.95
CA ILE A 12 46.41 34.44 -4.76
C ILE A 12 47.58 35.41 -4.91
N ALA A 13 47.72 36.32 -3.95
CA ALA A 13 48.86 37.23 -3.87
C ALA A 13 49.86 36.75 -2.80
N LEU A 14 51.08 36.42 -3.21
CA LEU A 14 52.17 36.18 -2.29
C LEU A 14 52.79 37.51 -1.88
N VAL A 15 52.70 37.85 -0.60
CA VAL A 15 53.14 39.13 -0.05
C VAL A 15 54.17 38.90 1.05
N ASN A 16 55.33 39.54 0.92
CA ASN A 16 56.39 39.50 1.93
C ASN A 16 56.61 40.91 2.49
N ASP A 17 56.39 41.10 3.79
CA ASP A 17 56.49 42.40 4.49
C ASP A 17 55.77 43.56 3.76
N GLY A 18 54.58 43.28 3.22
CA GLY A 18 53.75 44.26 2.50
C GLY A 18 54.19 44.55 1.06
N THR A 19 55.23 43.89 0.57
CA THR A 19 55.65 43.95 -0.84
C THR A 19 55.07 42.76 -1.60
N LEU A 20 54.43 43.02 -2.74
CA LEU A 20 53.99 41.96 -3.64
C LEU A 20 55.20 41.22 -4.20
N VAL A 21 55.25 39.91 -3.96
CA VAL A 21 56.25 39.01 -4.53
C VAL A 21 55.71 38.40 -5.82
N GLU A 22 54.45 37.96 -5.79
CA GLU A 22 53.82 37.28 -6.92
C GLU A 22 52.30 37.48 -6.85
N PHE A 23 51.65 37.58 -8.01
CA PHE A 23 50.20 37.62 -8.10
C PHE A 23 49.74 36.65 -9.18
N LEU A 24 49.14 35.55 -8.74
CA LEU A 24 48.70 34.45 -9.59
C LEU A 24 47.17 34.39 -9.57
N SER A 25 46.60 33.93 -10.67
CA SER A 25 45.18 33.61 -10.76
C SER A 25 44.98 32.29 -11.49
N TYR A 26 43.85 31.66 -11.25
CA TYR A 26 43.34 30.55 -12.04
C TYR A 26 42.00 30.97 -12.67
N GLU A 27 41.59 30.26 -13.73
CA GLU A 27 40.35 30.54 -14.48
C GLU A 27 40.34 31.92 -15.18
N GLY A 28 41.52 32.42 -15.53
CA GLY A 28 41.72 33.68 -16.23
C GLY A 28 42.54 34.69 -15.44
N SER A 29 42.75 35.88 -16.02
CA SER A 29 43.54 36.96 -15.39
C SER A 29 42.67 38.16 -15.02
N PHE A 30 42.99 38.80 -13.90
CA PHE A 30 42.29 40.01 -13.44
C PHE A 30 43.24 41.00 -12.78
N THR A 31 42.82 42.26 -12.68
CA THR A 31 43.60 43.31 -12.01
C THR A 31 43.07 43.51 -10.60
N ALA A 32 43.93 43.33 -9.59
CA ALA A 32 43.53 43.54 -8.20
C ALA A 32 43.15 45.00 -7.96
N THR A 33 42.02 45.22 -7.30
CA THR A 33 41.48 46.55 -7.00
C THR A 33 41.98 47.09 -5.66
N GLU A 34 42.40 46.21 -4.75
CA GLU A 34 42.87 46.55 -3.40
C GLU A 34 44.02 45.62 -2.93
N GLY A 35 44.59 45.89 -1.75
CA GLY A 35 45.66 45.09 -1.15
C GLY A 35 47.06 45.34 -1.75
N ALA A 36 48.00 44.46 -1.42
CA ALA A 36 49.40 44.59 -1.87
C ALA A 36 49.57 44.43 -3.39
N ALA A 37 48.59 43.81 -4.07
CA ALA A 37 48.55 43.65 -5.52
C ALA A 37 47.79 44.76 -6.27
N ALA A 38 47.28 45.78 -5.57
CA ALA A 38 46.42 46.81 -6.18
C ALA A 38 47.02 47.44 -7.45
N GLY A 39 46.30 47.36 -8.56
CA GLY A 39 46.71 47.86 -9.88
C GLY A 39 47.63 46.94 -10.67
N VAL A 40 47.93 45.74 -10.17
CA VAL A 40 48.70 44.70 -10.87
C VAL A 40 47.73 43.66 -11.45
N THR A 41 47.93 43.28 -12.71
CA THR A 41 47.21 42.16 -13.35
C THR A 41 47.88 40.86 -12.95
N SER A 42 47.09 39.87 -12.51
CA SER A 42 47.57 38.54 -12.16
C SER A 42 48.17 37.82 -13.37
N THR A 43 49.06 36.87 -13.10
CA THR A 43 49.50 35.89 -14.10
C THR A 43 48.62 34.66 -13.96
N ASP A 44 47.88 34.34 -15.02
CA ASP A 44 47.09 33.12 -15.07
C ASP A 44 48.01 31.90 -15.10
N ILE A 45 47.73 30.93 -14.23
CA ILE A 45 48.53 29.72 -14.08
C ILE A 45 48.13 28.61 -15.04
N GLY A 46 47.03 28.78 -15.78
CA GLY A 46 46.63 27.88 -16.87
C GLY A 46 46.03 26.55 -16.42
N VAL A 47 45.64 26.43 -15.15
CA VAL A 47 44.88 25.33 -14.56
C VAL A 47 43.71 25.89 -13.74
N SER A 48 42.67 25.10 -13.50
CA SER A 48 41.44 25.49 -12.79
C SER A 48 41.13 24.54 -11.64
N GLU A 49 40.36 25.02 -10.66
CA GLU A 49 39.85 24.25 -9.53
C GLU A 49 38.37 24.61 -9.40
N SER A 50 37.45 23.67 -9.54
CA SER A 50 36.00 23.96 -9.49
C SER A 50 35.40 23.63 -8.12
N SER A 51 34.14 24.01 -7.89
CA SER A 51 33.38 23.60 -6.69
C SER A 51 33.13 22.09 -6.60
N GLY A 52 33.29 21.36 -7.71
CA GLY A 52 33.24 19.89 -7.77
C GLY A 52 34.58 19.21 -7.41
N THR A 53 35.65 19.98 -7.16
CA THR A 53 36.94 19.44 -6.74
C THR A 53 36.78 18.70 -5.40
N PRO A 54 37.16 17.40 -5.30
CA PRO A 54 36.98 16.64 -4.07
C PRO A 54 37.66 17.28 -2.86
N LEU A 55 37.02 17.16 -1.69
CA LEU A 55 37.61 17.63 -0.43
C LEU A 55 38.95 16.92 -0.18
N GLY A 56 40.01 17.72 -0.02
CA GLY A 56 41.38 17.23 0.14
C GLY A 56 42.22 17.29 -1.13
N PHE A 57 41.71 17.87 -2.23
CA PHE A 57 42.48 18.15 -3.45
C PHE A 57 42.81 19.65 -3.53
N SER A 58 43.86 20.03 -4.26
CA SER A 58 44.26 21.42 -4.49
C SER A 58 45.14 21.59 -5.73
N LEU A 59 45.15 22.79 -6.33
CA LEU A 59 46.11 23.14 -7.38
C LEU A 59 47.55 23.05 -6.87
N GLN A 60 48.43 22.44 -7.67
CA GLN A 60 49.82 22.19 -7.26
C GLN A 60 50.82 22.94 -8.15
N ARG A 61 51.72 23.69 -7.53
CA ARG A 61 52.91 24.25 -8.19
C ARG A 61 54.06 23.24 -8.12
N ASP A 62 54.65 22.92 -9.25
CA ASP A 62 55.71 21.91 -9.38
C ASP A 62 57.02 22.27 -8.68
N GLU A 63 57.94 21.29 -8.58
CA GLU A 63 59.27 21.47 -7.98
C GLU A 63 60.14 22.50 -8.74
N ASP A 64 59.90 22.66 -10.06
CA ASP A 64 60.61 23.63 -10.91
C ASP A 64 60.14 25.08 -10.65
N GLY A 65 59.00 25.26 -9.99
CA GLY A 65 58.48 26.53 -9.52
C GLY A 65 57.82 27.38 -10.59
N ASP A 66 57.62 26.88 -11.79
CA ASP A 66 57.08 27.64 -12.92
C ASP A 66 55.91 26.94 -13.63
N THR A 67 55.59 25.69 -13.28
CA THR A 67 54.45 24.95 -13.86
C THR A 67 53.41 24.62 -12.78
N TRP A 68 52.15 24.68 -13.18
CA TRP A 68 51.02 24.35 -12.32
C TRP A 68 50.26 23.14 -12.86
N ALA A 69 49.74 22.32 -11.95
CA ALA A 69 48.95 21.13 -12.24
C ALA A 69 47.51 21.29 -11.75
N ALA A 70 46.60 20.56 -12.41
CA ALA A 70 45.21 20.42 -12.00
C ALA A 70 45.08 19.87 -10.56
N PRO A 71 43.90 19.97 -9.92
CA PRO A 71 43.74 19.56 -8.53
C PRO A 71 44.15 18.11 -8.28
N ALA A 72 45.00 17.90 -7.28
CA ALA A 72 45.43 16.59 -6.79
C ALA A 72 45.45 16.58 -5.25
N GLU A 73 45.45 15.40 -4.64
CA GLU A 73 45.44 15.21 -3.17
C GLU A 73 46.48 16.11 -2.48
N ASP A 74 46.06 16.84 -1.45
CA ASP A 74 46.86 17.90 -0.84
C ASP A 74 48.08 17.33 -0.11
N THR A 75 49.24 17.90 -0.41
CA THR A 75 50.53 17.44 0.11
C THR A 75 50.98 18.28 1.31
N ARG A 76 50.04 18.71 2.16
CA ARG A 76 50.30 19.73 3.20
C ARG A 76 51.50 19.37 4.08
N GLY A 77 52.58 20.14 3.93
CA GLY A 77 53.81 19.98 4.71
C GLY A 77 54.91 19.15 4.05
N THR A 78 54.69 18.67 2.83
CA THR A 78 55.68 18.03 1.96
C THR A 78 55.84 18.84 0.65
N ALA A 79 56.83 18.50 -0.18
CA ALA A 79 56.97 19.11 -1.51
C ALA A 79 55.92 18.51 -2.46
N ASN A 80 55.44 19.30 -3.42
CA ASN A 80 54.68 18.77 -4.55
C ASN A 80 55.63 17.95 -5.43
N ASP A 81 55.26 16.73 -5.77
CA ASP A 81 55.99 15.93 -6.75
C ASP A 81 55.74 16.51 -8.17
N ALA A 82 56.60 16.19 -9.14
CA ALA A 82 56.38 16.61 -10.53
C ALA A 82 54.98 16.17 -11.00
N ALA A 83 54.24 17.09 -11.63
CA ALA A 83 52.87 16.86 -12.11
C ALA A 83 52.75 15.51 -12.84
N PRO A 84 51.72 14.70 -12.56
CA PRO A 84 51.35 13.66 -13.51
C PRO A 84 50.94 14.36 -14.80
N SER A 85 51.64 14.07 -15.89
CA SER A 85 51.09 14.29 -17.24
C SER A 85 50.01 13.23 -17.45
N GLY A 86 48.77 13.54 -17.07
CA GLY A 86 47.66 12.60 -17.13
C GLY A 86 46.31 13.32 -17.06
N GLY A 87 45.27 12.69 -17.61
CA GLY A 87 43.89 13.12 -17.48
C GLY A 87 43.35 12.98 -16.06
N ILE A 88 42.14 13.48 -15.84
CA ILE A 88 41.37 13.30 -14.60
C ILE A 88 41.12 11.79 -14.41
N PRO A 89 41.57 11.18 -13.30
CA PRO A 89 41.37 9.75 -13.07
C PRO A 89 39.88 9.38 -13.04
N ALA A 90 39.50 8.34 -13.77
CA ALA A 90 38.19 7.73 -13.63
C ALA A 90 38.08 6.90 -12.32
N PRO A 91 36.88 6.74 -11.71
CA PRO A 91 35.57 7.13 -12.25
C PRO A 91 35.37 8.65 -12.32
N TYR A 92 34.73 9.12 -13.38
CA TYR A 92 34.47 10.52 -13.65
C TYR A 92 32.97 10.72 -13.90
N THR A 93 32.37 11.71 -13.26
CA THR A 93 30.97 12.09 -13.47
C THR A 93 30.84 13.58 -13.76
N PHE A 94 29.82 13.95 -14.51
CA PHE A 94 29.41 15.34 -14.74
C PHE A 94 27.91 15.41 -14.97
N ASP A 95 27.21 16.07 -14.06
CA ASP A 95 25.74 16.11 -13.93
C ASP A 95 25.09 17.33 -14.62
N PHE A 96 25.87 18.24 -15.20
CA PHE A 96 25.36 19.43 -15.90
C PHE A 96 24.44 20.40 -15.10
N GLU A 97 24.31 20.22 -13.78
CA GLU A 97 23.44 20.99 -12.88
C GLU A 97 23.87 22.45 -12.63
N THR A 98 24.98 22.85 -13.25
CA THR A 98 25.47 24.22 -13.27
C THR A 98 25.90 24.61 -14.67
N GLU A 99 25.93 25.91 -14.96
CA GLU A 99 26.41 26.42 -16.26
C GLU A 99 27.83 25.88 -16.53
N PHE A 100 27.95 24.95 -17.49
CA PHE A 100 29.23 24.30 -17.78
C PHE A 100 30.14 25.30 -18.51
N SER A 101 31.40 25.34 -18.09
CA SER A 101 32.40 26.21 -18.70
C SER A 101 33.31 25.43 -19.65
N ALA A 102 34.12 26.13 -20.44
CA ALA A 102 35.16 25.49 -21.26
C ALA A 102 36.23 24.73 -20.44
N ALA A 103 36.26 24.90 -19.11
CA ALA A 103 37.10 24.11 -18.21
C ALA A 103 36.45 22.79 -17.79
N ASP A 104 35.12 22.69 -17.87
CA ASP A 104 34.33 21.50 -17.53
C ASP A 104 34.04 20.70 -18.80
N TRP A 105 33.33 21.31 -19.75
CA TRP A 105 33.04 20.77 -21.07
C TRP A 105 33.13 21.87 -22.13
N GLN A 106 33.96 21.64 -23.14
CA GLN A 106 34.23 22.62 -24.17
C GLN A 106 33.16 22.56 -25.27
N ALA A 107 32.29 23.57 -25.31
CA ALA A 107 31.41 23.80 -26.45
C ALA A 107 32.19 24.45 -27.61
N VAL A 108 32.15 23.82 -28.80
CA VAL A 108 32.83 24.28 -30.01
C VAL A 108 31.92 24.15 -31.22
N SER A 109 31.52 25.27 -31.80
CA SER A 109 30.96 25.28 -33.15
C SER A 109 32.08 25.29 -34.20
N VAL A 110 32.03 24.35 -35.15
CA VAL A 110 32.93 24.32 -36.32
C VAL A 110 32.26 24.83 -37.60
N ASP A 111 31.00 25.22 -37.50
CA ASP A 111 30.30 25.93 -38.56
C ASP A 111 30.59 27.45 -38.51
N GLY A 112 29.88 28.22 -39.33
CA GLY A 112 30.12 29.65 -39.50
C GLY A 112 29.54 30.53 -38.40
N ASP A 113 28.77 29.97 -37.46
CA ASP A 113 27.99 30.65 -36.43
C ASP A 113 28.47 30.27 -35.01
N ALA A 114 29.61 30.84 -34.61
CA ALA A 114 30.18 30.62 -33.28
C ALA A 114 29.33 31.16 -32.10
N ALA A 115 28.15 31.75 -32.35
CA ALA A 115 27.27 32.30 -31.32
C ALA A 115 26.17 31.33 -30.88
N ASN A 116 25.89 30.28 -31.65
CA ASN A 116 24.91 29.24 -31.33
C ASN A 116 25.62 27.89 -31.35
N THR A 117 25.75 27.28 -30.17
CA THR A 117 26.38 25.96 -29.97
C THR A 117 25.77 25.31 -28.74
N TRP A 118 26.36 24.27 -28.16
CA TRP A 118 25.91 23.68 -26.90
C TRP A 118 25.83 24.71 -25.77
N TYR A 119 24.75 24.67 -25.00
CA TYR A 119 24.46 25.59 -23.90
C TYR A 119 23.79 24.86 -22.73
N THR A 120 23.92 25.38 -21.51
CA THR A 120 23.14 24.90 -20.38
C THR A 120 21.70 25.38 -20.51
N ALA A 121 20.76 24.45 -20.42
CA ALA A 121 19.32 24.71 -20.35
C ALA A 121 18.77 24.15 -19.04
N SER A 122 17.58 24.61 -18.63
CA SER A 122 16.92 24.09 -17.44
C SER A 122 15.42 23.92 -17.67
N PHE A 123 14.86 22.85 -17.13
CA PHE A 123 13.43 22.58 -17.14
C PHE A 123 13.01 21.92 -15.82
N SER A 124 11.98 22.45 -15.17
CA SER A 124 11.43 21.92 -13.91
C SER A 124 12.39 21.83 -12.71
N GLY A 125 13.55 22.49 -12.74
CA GLY A 125 14.52 22.51 -11.63
C GLY A 125 15.88 21.98 -12.08
N ASP A 126 15.84 20.94 -12.89
CA ASP A 126 16.94 20.20 -13.50
C ASP A 126 17.66 21.02 -14.60
N GLN A 127 19.00 20.95 -14.68
CA GLN A 127 19.82 21.55 -15.74
C GLN A 127 20.66 20.52 -16.51
N PHE A 128 20.66 20.67 -17.83
CA PHE A 128 21.34 19.77 -18.77
C PHE A 128 22.06 20.54 -19.88
N ALA A 129 22.95 19.86 -20.61
CA ALA A 129 23.53 20.41 -21.84
C ALA A 129 22.59 20.23 -23.03
N ALA A 130 22.24 21.32 -23.70
CA ALA A 130 21.31 21.33 -24.83
C ALA A 130 21.96 21.88 -26.11
N VAL A 131 21.48 21.43 -27.27
CA VAL A 131 21.88 21.95 -28.58
C VAL A 131 20.71 21.92 -29.57
N ASN A 132 20.61 22.95 -30.43
CA ASN A 132 19.55 23.05 -31.44
C ASN A 132 19.98 23.97 -32.58
N GLY A 133 19.93 23.50 -33.84
CA GLY A 133 20.29 24.30 -35.01
C GLY A 133 19.21 25.26 -35.55
N PHE A 134 18.07 25.39 -34.86
CA PHE A 134 16.92 26.16 -35.34
C PHE A 134 17.18 27.67 -35.20
N GLY A 135 17.21 28.35 -36.33
CA GLY A 135 17.45 29.79 -36.41
C GLY A 135 18.89 30.19 -36.70
N ASP A 136 19.80 29.22 -36.82
CA ASP A 136 21.20 29.46 -37.13
C ASP A 136 21.41 30.04 -38.53
N ASP A 137 22.57 30.68 -38.74
CA ASP A 137 22.97 31.26 -40.02
C ASP A 137 23.35 30.19 -41.07
N VAL A 138 23.81 29.01 -40.61
CA VAL A 138 24.21 27.85 -41.42
C VAL A 138 23.83 26.54 -40.70
N PRO A 139 23.73 25.40 -41.40
CA PRO A 139 23.51 24.12 -40.72
C PRO A 139 24.60 23.85 -39.67
N ALA A 140 24.18 23.39 -38.50
CA ALA A 140 24.99 23.23 -37.31
C ALA A 140 26.01 22.10 -37.45
N ASP A 141 27.21 22.32 -36.91
CA ASP A 141 28.23 21.30 -36.63
C ASP A 141 28.89 21.65 -35.30
N ASP A 142 28.26 21.19 -34.22
CA ASP A 142 28.50 21.62 -32.85
C ASP A 142 29.01 20.49 -31.98
N TRP A 143 30.05 20.76 -31.22
CA TRP A 143 30.75 19.80 -30.38
C TRP A 143 30.66 20.20 -28.92
N LEU A 144 30.41 19.24 -28.04
CA LEU A 144 30.57 19.34 -26.60
C LEU A 144 31.63 18.32 -26.18
N ILE A 145 32.79 18.78 -25.73
CA ILE A 145 33.98 17.95 -25.55
C ILE A 145 34.35 17.89 -24.06
N SER A 146 34.53 16.68 -23.54
CA SER A 146 34.88 16.42 -22.14
C SER A 146 36.29 16.93 -21.80
N PRO A 147 36.65 17.05 -20.51
CA PRO A 147 38.05 17.19 -20.13
C PRO A 147 38.82 15.90 -20.48
N LEU A 148 40.14 15.95 -20.36
CA LEU A 148 40.97 14.77 -20.57
C LEU A 148 40.78 13.81 -19.39
N ILE A 149 40.33 12.58 -19.63
CA ILE A 149 39.98 11.58 -18.60
C ILE A 149 40.93 10.38 -18.70
N ASP A 150 41.56 10.00 -17.60
CA ASP A 150 42.42 8.81 -17.50
C ASP A 150 41.59 7.58 -17.11
N ILE A 151 41.37 6.68 -18.08
CA ILE A 151 40.63 5.42 -17.88
C ILE A 151 41.53 4.22 -17.55
N SER A 152 42.84 4.44 -17.35
CA SER A 152 43.81 3.34 -17.18
C SER A 152 43.65 2.54 -15.89
N GLY A 153 42.93 3.09 -14.91
CA GLY A 153 42.66 2.47 -13.61
C GLY A 153 41.44 1.55 -13.56
N LEU A 154 40.65 1.46 -14.64
CA LEU A 154 39.38 0.74 -14.68
C LEU A 154 39.49 -0.70 -15.21
N ASP A 155 38.70 -1.62 -14.64
CA ASP A 155 38.50 -3.02 -14.99
C ASP A 155 37.12 -3.25 -15.67
N ASN A 156 37.11 -3.24 -17.01
CA ASN A 156 35.91 -3.20 -17.89
C ASN A 156 35.22 -1.83 -17.89
N PRO A 157 35.92 -0.79 -18.39
CA PRO A 157 35.39 0.57 -18.39
C PRO A 157 34.17 0.69 -19.30
N VAL A 158 33.19 1.47 -18.85
CA VAL A 158 32.01 1.88 -19.61
C VAL A 158 31.77 3.38 -19.50
N ALA A 159 31.08 3.95 -20.48
CA ALA A 159 30.48 5.29 -20.38
C ALA A 159 28.95 5.18 -20.29
N ARG A 160 28.33 6.11 -19.56
CA ARG A 160 26.87 6.25 -19.42
C ARG A 160 26.48 7.72 -19.49
N PHE A 161 25.28 8.02 -19.96
CA PHE A 161 24.65 9.34 -19.90
C PHE A 161 23.14 9.23 -20.18
N ALA A 162 22.37 10.21 -19.74
CA ALA A 162 21.00 10.43 -20.18
C ALA A 162 20.99 11.26 -21.47
N ASN A 163 20.06 10.95 -22.37
CA ASN A 163 19.85 11.75 -23.57
C ASN A 163 18.37 11.90 -23.91
N THR A 164 18.00 13.10 -24.34
CA THR A 164 16.62 13.45 -24.70
C THR A 164 16.58 14.14 -26.05
N LYS A 165 15.64 13.72 -26.91
CA LYS A 165 15.43 14.30 -28.24
C LYS A 165 14.05 14.97 -28.34
N ASN A 166 13.97 16.08 -29.06
CA ASN A 166 12.71 16.53 -29.64
C ASN A 166 12.88 17.15 -31.04
N PHE A 167 11.84 17.04 -31.87
CA PHE A 167 11.83 17.36 -33.30
C PHE A 167 12.74 16.46 -34.16
N ASP A 168 12.37 16.27 -35.43
CA ASP A 168 13.11 15.44 -36.36
C ASP A 168 13.83 16.28 -37.41
N ASP A 169 15.07 15.92 -37.70
CA ASP A 169 15.78 16.34 -38.90
C ASP A 169 15.66 15.27 -39.99
N THR A 170 14.84 15.54 -41.01
CA THR A 170 14.63 14.56 -42.10
C THR A 170 15.78 14.48 -43.10
N GLY A 171 16.80 15.34 -42.98
CA GLY A 171 17.93 15.45 -43.90
C GLY A 171 19.20 14.76 -43.42
N ILE A 172 19.29 14.36 -42.14
CA ILE A 172 20.38 13.57 -41.55
C ILE A 172 19.80 12.27 -40.98
N ALA A 173 20.65 11.26 -40.81
CA ALA A 173 20.23 9.99 -40.21
C ALA A 173 20.16 10.16 -38.68
N ASP A 174 19.07 9.69 -38.10
CA ASP A 174 18.88 9.60 -36.65
C ASP A 174 19.82 8.52 -36.05
N PRO A 175 20.50 8.78 -34.90
CA PRO A 175 20.53 10.03 -34.15
C PRO A 175 21.39 11.13 -34.80
N GLU A 176 20.95 12.39 -34.69
CA GLU A 176 21.70 13.55 -35.20
C GLU A 176 22.83 14.01 -34.24
N VAL A 177 22.88 13.42 -33.03
CA VAL A 177 24.02 13.48 -32.11
C VAL A 177 24.81 12.18 -32.17
N THR A 178 26.13 12.30 -32.30
CA THR A 178 27.07 11.18 -32.22
C THR A 178 27.93 11.29 -30.96
N PHE A 179 28.14 10.18 -30.28
CA PHE A 179 29.07 10.08 -29.16
C PHE A 179 30.42 9.57 -29.66
N LEU A 180 31.51 10.28 -29.33
CA LEU A 180 32.83 10.12 -29.94
C LEU A 180 33.90 10.08 -28.86
N TYR A 181 35.04 9.46 -29.16
CA TYR A 181 36.27 9.62 -28.37
C TYR A 181 37.47 10.00 -29.23
N SER A 182 38.46 10.67 -28.62
CA SER A 182 39.75 11.00 -29.20
C SER A 182 40.89 10.79 -28.20
N THR A 183 42.04 10.36 -28.71
CA THR A 183 43.31 10.21 -27.96
C THR A 183 44.40 11.17 -28.43
N ASP A 184 44.11 11.97 -29.46
CA ASP A 184 45.05 12.93 -30.07
C ASP A 184 44.50 14.36 -30.12
N TYR A 185 43.29 14.61 -29.58
CA TYR A 185 42.79 15.97 -29.35
C TYR A 185 43.61 16.65 -28.25
N SER A 186 44.01 17.90 -28.51
CA SER A 186 44.87 18.68 -27.61
C SER A 186 44.13 19.35 -26.45
N GLY A 187 42.83 19.10 -26.28
CA GLY A 187 41.97 19.76 -25.30
C GLY A 187 41.66 21.23 -25.62
N THR A 188 42.11 21.73 -26.79
CA THR A 188 41.87 23.10 -27.25
C THR A 188 41.89 23.16 -28.78
N GLY A 189 41.21 24.17 -29.35
CA GLY A 189 41.21 24.44 -30.78
C GLY A 189 40.15 23.64 -31.56
N ASP A 190 40.25 23.69 -32.90
CA ASP A 190 39.31 23.06 -33.83
C ASP A 190 39.33 21.52 -33.68
N PRO A 191 38.22 20.88 -33.25
CA PRO A 191 38.15 19.43 -33.05
C PRO A 191 38.34 18.63 -34.34
N THR A 192 38.13 19.23 -35.52
CA THR A 192 38.33 18.55 -36.82
C THR A 192 39.80 18.34 -37.16
N ALA A 193 40.73 18.92 -36.39
CA ALA A 193 42.17 18.70 -36.52
C ALA A 193 42.66 17.39 -35.87
N ALA A 194 41.82 16.75 -35.03
CA ALA A 194 42.10 15.50 -34.33
C ALA A 194 41.34 14.32 -34.93
N THR A 195 41.66 13.11 -34.47
CA THR A 195 40.98 11.88 -34.88
C THR A 195 39.89 11.53 -33.87
N TRP A 196 38.65 11.38 -34.34
CA TRP A 196 37.51 10.98 -33.52
C TRP A 196 36.92 9.65 -33.98
N THR A 197 36.61 8.77 -33.03
CA THR A 197 35.99 7.46 -33.28
C THR A 197 34.65 7.41 -32.58
N GLU A 198 33.61 6.98 -33.31
CA GLU A 198 32.24 6.88 -32.82
C GLU A 198 32.03 5.68 -31.89
N LEU A 199 31.28 5.91 -30.83
CA LEU A 199 30.83 4.94 -29.86
C LEU A 199 29.30 4.85 -29.93
N PRO A 200 28.73 3.67 -30.25
CA PRO A 200 27.29 3.53 -30.34
C PRO A 200 26.65 3.62 -28.96
N PHE A 201 25.46 4.21 -28.89
CA PHE A 201 24.65 4.33 -27.67
C PHE A 201 23.16 4.16 -27.99
N ASP A 202 22.36 3.89 -26.97
CA ASP A 202 20.90 3.86 -27.08
C ASP A 202 20.35 5.29 -27.06
N ALA A 203 19.81 5.73 -28.20
CA ALA A 203 19.39 7.12 -28.40
C ALA A 203 17.88 7.31 -28.22
N SER A 204 17.49 8.48 -27.69
CA SER A 204 16.10 8.89 -27.51
C SER A 204 15.35 8.91 -28.85
N THR A 205 14.13 8.36 -28.83
CA THR A 205 13.26 8.29 -30.01
C THR A 205 12.46 9.57 -30.28
N GLY A 206 12.65 10.61 -29.46
CA GLY A 206 11.98 11.90 -29.58
C GLY A 206 10.82 12.11 -28.58
N GLY A 207 10.23 13.30 -28.64
CA GLY A 207 9.06 13.66 -27.81
C GLY A 207 9.39 14.13 -26.39
N TYR A 208 10.63 14.55 -26.13
CA TYR A 208 11.14 14.85 -24.79
C TYR A 208 11.20 13.64 -23.85
N ALA A 209 11.23 12.43 -24.41
CA ALA A 209 11.47 11.23 -23.61
C ALA A 209 12.96 11.11 -23.32
N GLU A 210 13.32 11.16 -22.04
CA GLU A 210 14.67 10.81 -21.60
C GLU A 210 14.95 9.33 -21.84
N THR A 211 16.18 9.03 -22.26
CA THR A 211 16.62 7.68 -22.57
C THR A 211 18.05 7.53 -22.08
N ALA A 212 18.30 6.50 -21.27
CA ALA A 212 19.65 6.13 -20.88
C ALA A 212 20.43 5.62 -22.09
N SER A 213 21.71 5.98 -22.19
CA SER A 213 22.62 5.56 -23.27
C SER A 213 22.89 4.05 -23.32
N GLY A 214 22.55 3.33 -22.25
CA GLY A 214 23.07 1.99 -21.95
C GLY A 214 24.55 2.03 -21.50
N GLU A 215 25.12 0.85 -21.21
CA GLU A 215 26.56 0.71 -20.91
C GLU A 215 27.37 0.70 -22.21
N ILE A 216 28.07 1.80 -22.50
CA ILE A 216 28.91 1.93 -23.69
C ILE A 216 30.28 1.34 -23.38
N ASP A 217 30.58 0.16 -23.95
CA ASP A 217 31.85 -0.55 -23.73
C ASP A 217 33.07 0.26 -24.19
N LEU A 218 33.93 0.61 -23.25
CA LEU A 218 35.18 1.33 -23.48
C LEU A 218 36.41 0.41 -23.48
N SER A 219 36.26 -0.89 -23.26
CA SER A 219 37.38 -1.84 -23.15
C SER A 219 38.25 -1.94 -24.42
N GLY A 220 37.70 -1.50 -25.57
CA GLY A 220 38.40 -1.42 -26.85
C GLY A 220 39.32 -0.20 -27.02
N LEU A 221 39.28 0.78 -26.11
CA LEU A 221 40.07 2.01 -26.19
C LEU A 221 41.52 1.75 -25.76
N PRO A 222 42.51 2.51 -26.27
CA PRO A 222 43.87 2.48 -25.75
C PRO A 222 43.87 2.86 -24.27
N SER A 223 44.51 2.06 -23.42
CA SER A 223 44.71 2.39 -22.00
C SER A 223 45.48 3.71 -21.86
N GLY A 224 44.91 4.66 -21.13
CA GLY A 224 45.45 6.00 -20.89
C GLY A 224 44.39 7.09 -21.01
N ASP A 225 44.84 8.30 -21.34
CA ASP A 225 44.01 9.51 -21.38
C ASP A 225 43.14 9.58 -22.65
N VAL A 226 41.87 9.95 -22.48
CA VAL A 226 40.86 10.05 -23.53
C VAL A 226 40.00 11.31 -23.35
N HIS A 227 39.65 11.96 -24.46
CA HIS A 227 38.53 12.90 -24.52
C HIS A 227 37.30 12.20 -25.10
N PHE A 228 36.14 12.47 -24.52
CA PHE A 228 34.84 12.14 -25.10
C PHE A 228 34.20 13.38 -25.70
N ALA A 229 33.30 13.22 -26.67
CA ALA A 229 32.57 14.33 -27.25
C ALA A 229 31.19 13.93 -27.74
N PHE A 230 30.24 14.86 -27.61
CA PHE A 230 28.96 14.83 -28.31
C PHE A 230 29.04 15.78 -29.50
N ARG A 231 28.86 15.24 -30.71
CA ARG A 231 28.79 16.05 -31.93
C ARG A 231 27.39 16.04 -32.49
N TYR A 232 26.78 17.22 -32.54
CA TYR A 232 25.50 17.50 -33.16
C TYR A 232 25.68 18.01 -34.58
N GLN A 233 24.87 17.51 -35.51
CA GLN A 233 24.82 18.03 -36.88
C GLN A 233 23.38 18.26 -37.34
N SER A 234 23.13 19.35 -38.05
CA SER A 234 21.84 19.60 -38.70
C SER A 234 21.95 19.67 -40.23
N SER A 235 20.85 19.37 -40.94
CA SER A 235 20.76 19.44 -42.39
C SER A 235 20.36 20.83 -42.90
N GLY A 236 19.83 21.67 -42.01
CA GLY A 236 19.37 23.02 -42.26
C GLY A 236 19.22 23.82 -40.96
N THR A 237 18.54 24.96 -41.03
CA THR A 237 18.36 25.86 -39.87
C THR A 237 16.89 26.15 -39.57
N GLY A 238 15.98 25.45 -40.24
CA GLY A 238 14.53 25.57 -40.07
C GLY A 238 13.89 24.32 -39.48
N GLY A 239 12.58 24.42 -39.19
CA GLY A 239 11.81 23.29 -38.69
C GLY A 239 11.74 22.14 -39.70
N GLY A 240 11.99 20.91 -39.24
CA GLY A 240 12.08 19.69 -40.06
C GLY A 240 13.46 19.42 -40.68
N SER A 241 14.42 20.31 -40.40
CA SER A 241 15.84 20.21 -40.80
C SER A 241 16.79 20.48 -39.63
N THR A 242 16.27 20.38 -38.40
CA THR A 242 16.94 20.59 -37.12
C THR A 242 16.21 19.77 -36.06
N SER A 243 16.93 19.35 -35.03
CA SER A 243 16.41 18.69 -33.84
C SER A 243 16.96 19.36 -32.57
N LEU A 244 16.26 19.20 -31.46
CA LEU A 244 16.75 19.52 -30.13
C LEU A 244 17.29 18.23 -29.51
N TRP A 245 18.53 18.30 -29.00
CA TRP A 245 19.11 17.25 -28.19
C TRP A 245 19.54 17.80 -26.84
N GLN A 246 19.37 16.99 -25.81
CA GLN A 246 19.79 17.25 -24.44
C GLN A 246 20.64 16.07 -23.98
N ILE A 247 21.72 16.35 -23.27
CA ILE A 247 22.65 15.39 -22.69
C ILE A 247 22.79 15.71 -21.22
N ASP A 248 22.73 14.67 -20.41
CA ASP A 248 22.81 14.79 -18.97
C ASP A 248 23.49 13.60 -18.30
N ASP A 249 23.85 13.73 -17.01
CA ASP A 249 24.38 12.67 -16.15
C ASP A 249 25.52 11.84 -16.79
N PHE A 250 26.54 12.51 -17.32
CA PHE A 250 27.66 11.83 -17.96
C PHE A 250 28.54 11.11 -16.93
N GLU A 251 28.80 9.83 -17.15
CA GLU A 251 29.68 9.00 -16.33
C GLU A 251 30.68 8.21 -17.19
N VAL A 252 31.90 8.07 -16.68
CA VAL A 252 32.86 7.04 -17.07
C VAL A 252 33.26 6.25 -15.83
N GLY A 253 33.02 4.94 -15.83
CA GLY A 253 33.20 4.09 -14.66
C GLY A 253 33.30 2.61 -15.00
N GLU A 254 33.12 1.75 -13.99
CA GLU A 254 33.11 0.29 -14.18
C GLU A 254 31.71 -0.21 -14.56
N ALA A 255 31.64 -1.28 -15.36
CA ALA A 255 30.38 -1.96 -15.62
C ALA A 255 29.76 -2.54 -14.33
N ASP A 256 28.53 -2.14 -13.99
CA ASP A 256 27.80 -2.56 -12.79
C ASP A 256 26.36 -3.04 -13.08
N GLY A 257 25.88 -2.90 -14.32
CA GLY A 257 24.58 -3.38 -14.76
C GLY A 257 23.39 -2.47 -14.41
N THR A 258 23.62 -1.24 -13.96
CA THR A 258 22.56 -0.25 -13.64
C THR A 258 22.74 1.05 -14.45
N PRO A 259 21.65 1.67 -14.96
CA PRO A 259 21.69 3.06 -15.44
C PRO A 259 22.06 4.00 -14.27
N PRO A 260 22.66 5.19 -14.52
CA PRO A 260 22.91 6.16 -13.46
C PRO A 260 21.56 6.56 -12.81
N PRO A 261 21.49 6.67 -11.47
CA PRO A 261 20.31 7.17 -10.78
C PRO A 261 20.19 8.70 -11.02
N PRO A 262 18.97 9.26 -11.13
CA PRO A 262 18.80 10.71 -11.20
C PRO A 262 19.36 11.36 -9.92
N THR A 263 20.14 12.43 -10.11
CA THR A 263 20.95 13.08 -9.08
C THR A 263 20.13 14.04 -8.19
N GLU A 264 18.99 14.55 -8.68
CA GLU A 264 18.04 15.35 -7.89
C GLU A 264 16.99 14.49 -7.16
N THR A 265 16.73 14.86 -5.91
CA THR A 265 15.61 14.30 -5.15
C THR A 265 14.29 14.86 -5.68
N THR A 266 13.42 13.99 -6.17
CA THR A 266 12.04 14.32 -6.51
C THR A 266 11.22 14.43 -5.22
N LEU A 267 10.52 15.55 -5.04
CA LEU A 267 9.62 15.73 -3.90
C LEU A 267 8.46 14.73 -3.95
N ILE A 268 8.06 14.19 -2.81
CA ILE A 268 6.95 13.22 -2.71
C ILE A 268 5.65 13.81 -3.25
N SER A 269 5.35 15.08 -2.97
CA SER A 269 4.20 15.79 -3.54
C SER A 269 4.16 15.78 -5.08
N THR A 270 5.31 15.74 -5.75
CA THR A 270 5.40 15.63 -7.22
C THR A 270 5.15 14.21 -7.69
N ILE A 271 5.59 13.21 -6.94
CA ILE A 271 5.33 11.79 -7.23
C ILE A 271 3.83 11.49 -7.04
N GLN A 272 3.25 11.88 -5.91
CA GLN A 272 1.83 11.71 -5.62
C GLN A 272 0.95 12.51 -6.60
N GLY A 273 1.23 13.81 -6.75
CA GLY A 273 0.36 14.72 -7.48
C GLY A 273 -1.01 14.87 -6.81
N SER A 274 -1.96 15.50 -7.52
CA SER A 274 -3.32 15.77 -7.02
C SER A 274 -4.38 14.81 -7.58
N GLY A 275 -3.95 13.75 -8.26
CA GLY A 275 -4.80 12.73 -8.88
C GLY A 275 -4.77 11.45 -8.05
N ALA A 276 -5.57 10.45 -8.45
CA ALA A 276 -5.60 9.13 -7.81
C ALA A 276 -4.53 8.16 -8.36
N ALA A 277 -3.53 8.69 -9.06
CA ALA A 277 -2.43 7.94 -9.65
C ALA A 277 -1.31 8.92 -10.05
N SER A 278 -0.07 8.48 -9.88
CA SER A 278 1.12 9.24 -10.22
C SER A 278 1.27 9.48 -11.73
N PHE A 279 1.67 10.69 -12.12
CA PHE A 279 2.12 10.96 -13.49
C PHE A 279 3.54 10.45 -13.78
N LEU A 280 4.26 10.01 -12.74
CA LEU A 280 5.60 9.48 -12.82
C LEU A 280 5.62 7.94 -12.79
N GLU A 281 4.46 7.27 -12.89
CA GLU A 281 4.41 5.80 -12.97
C GLU A 281 5.41 5.26 -13.99
N THR A 282 6.15 4.22 -13.62
CA THR A 282 7.25 3.57 -14.37
C THR A 282 8.57 4.36 -14.45
N GLN A 283 8.61 5.61 -14.00
CA GLN A 283 9.85 6.40 -13.93
C GLN A 283 10.69 5.97 -12.72
N VAL A 284 12.01 6.03 -12.85
CA VAL A 284 12.94 5.91 -11.73
C VAL A 284 13.11 7.29 -11.11
N VAL A 285 12.98 7.37 -9.79
CA VAL A 285 13.14 8.62 -9.02
C VAL A 285 14.02 8.36 -7.81
N THR A 286 14.68 9.40 -7.33
CA THR A 286 15.33 9.44 -6.03
C THR A 286 14.51 10.34 -5.11
N VAL A 287 14.18 9.90 -3.89
CA VAL A 287 13.47 10.68 -2.88
C VAL A 287 14.34 10.79 -1.63
N GLU A 288 14.34 11.93 -0.95
CA GLU A 288 14.91 12.08 0.39
C GLU A 288 13.82 12.58 1.34
N ALA A 289 13.49 11.80 2.38
CA ALA A 289 12.38 12.10 3.28
C ALA A 289 12.51 11.35 4.62
N ILE A 290 11.62 11.64 5.57
CA ILE A 290 11.63 11.06 6.91
C ILE A 290 10.78 9.79 6.97
N VAL A 291 11.33 8.71 7.54
CA VAL A 291 10.59 7.49 7.88
C VAL A 291 9.57 7.79 8.97
N VAL A 292 8.28 7.66 8.66
CA VAL A 292 7.16 7.89 9.58
C VAL A 292 6.49 6.61 10.08
N GLY A 293 6.73 5.48 9.43
CA GLY A 293 6.29 4.16 9.88
C GLY A 293 7.15 3.05 9.28
N ASP A 294 7.58 2.12 10.14
CA ASP A 294 8.50 1.04 9.78
C ASP A 294 7.76 -0.31 9.82
N PHE A 295 7.44 -0.82 8.63
CA PHE A 295 6.66 -2.05 8.39
C PHE A 295 7.49 -3.09 7.63
N GLU A 296 8.82 -3.06 7.77
CA GLU A 296 9.73 -3.99 7.11
C GLU A 296 9.49 -5.44 7.54
N ASP A 297 9.82 -6.40 6.65
CA ASP A 297 9.53 -7.82 6.87
C ASP A 297 10.24 -8.41 8.11
N GLY A 298 9.52 -9.29 8.82
CA GLY A 298 10.05 -10.14 9.88
C GLY A 298 10.39 -9.43 11.18
N ALA A 299 11.65 -9.51 11.60
CA ALA A 299 12.12 -8.93 12.87
C ALA A 299 12.75 -7.54 12.69
N ASN A 300 12.74 -7.03 11.46
CA ASN A 300 13.34 -5.76 11.10
C ASN A 300 12.34 -4.61 11.32
N GLY A 301 11.07 -4.81 10.94
CA GLY A 301 10.01 -3.85 11.19
C GLY A 301 9.49 -3.84 12.63
N VAL A 302 8.95 -2.69 13.03
CA VAL A 302 8.34 -2.50 14.35
C VAL A 302 6.84 -2.32 14.31
N ASP A 303 6.21 -1.91 13.22
CA ASP A 303 4.78 -1.56 13.17
C ASP A 303 3.92 -2.56 12.38
N GLY A 304 4.54 -3.59 11.79
CA GLY A 304 3.83 -4.63 11.05
C GLY A 304 4.77 -5.38 10.10
N ASP A 305 4.21 -5.91 9.02
CA ASP A 305 4.88 -6.67 7.97
C ASP A 305 4.20 -6.39 6.60
N LEU A 306 4.42 -5.17 6.11
CA LEU A 306 4.03 -4.74 4.77
C LEU A 306 5.15 -4.94 3.74
N ASN A 307 6.32 -5.45 4.17
CA ASN A 307 7.53 -5.58 3.36
C ASN A 307 8.09 -4.24 2.86
N GLY A 308 8.05 -3.22 3.73
CA GLY A 308 8.52 -1.88 3.38
C GLY A 308 8.29 -0.85 4.49
N PHE A 309 8.49 0.42 4.19
CA PHE A 309 8.31 1.52 5.15
C PHE A 309 7.68 2.74 4.49
N TYR A 310 7.12 3.64 5.30
CA TYR A 310 6.52 4.88 4.83
C TYR A 310 7.45 6.07 5.05
N LEU A 311 7.57 6.89 4.02
CA LEU A 311 8.25 8.17 4.03
C LEU A 311 7.23 9.31 4.04
N GLN A 312 7.61 10.42 4.67
CA GLN A 312 6.93 11.68 4.53
C GLN A 312 7.94 12.83 4.45
N GLU A 313 7.70 13.79 3.55
CA GLU A 313 8.54 14.99 3.40
C GLU A 313 8.70 15.74 4.72
N GLU A 314 9.87 16.33 4.93
CA GLU A 314 10.07 17.29 5.99
C GLU A 314 9.09 18.47 5.86
N ASP A 315 8.67 19.04 7.00
CA ASP A 315 7.82 20.25 7.03
C ASP A 315 8.41 21.44 6.24
N SER A 316 9.72 21.44 5.97
CA SER A 316 10.39 22.46 5.15
C SER A 316 10.16 22.30 3.65
N ASP A 317 9.93 21.07 3.19
CA ASP A 317 9.91 20.68 1.79
C ASP A 317 8.51 20.30 1.31
N ALA A 318 7.56 20.16 2.24
CA ALA A 318 6.13 20.10 1.94
C ALA A 318 5.65 21.30 1.09
N ASP A 319 4.83 21.02 0.07
CA ASP A 319 4.36 22.01 -0.91
C ASP A 319 3.25 22.93 -0.35
N GLY A 320 2.60 22.50 0.73
CA GLY A 320 1.52 23.19 1.42
C GLY A 320 0.18 23.19 0.67
N ASP A 321 0.03 22.39 -0.39
CA ASP A 321 -1.25 22.11 -1.05
C ASP A 321 -2.02 21.06 -0.23
N LEU A 322 -3.32 21.29 -0.05
CA LEU A 322 -4.19 20.39 0.71
C LEU A 322 -4.78 19.28 -0.18
N MET A 323 -4.43 19.28 -1.47
CA MET A 323 -4.92 18.34 -2.47
C MET A 323 -3.85 17.33 -2.91
N THR A 324 -2.62 17.46 -2.41
CA THR A 324 -1.48 16.56 -2.67
C THR A 324 -1.10 15.88 -1.36
N SER A 325 -0.54 14.66 -1.47
CA SER A 325 0.03 13.96 -0.33
C SER A 325 1.54 14.17 -0.27
N GLU A 326 2.07 14.26 0.94
CA GLU A 326 3.51 14.27 1.22
C GLU A 326 4.05 12.90 1.65
N GLY A 327 3.20 11.87 1.62
CA GLY A 327 3.53 10.51 2.05
C GLY A 327 3.81 9.57 0.88
N LEU A 328 4.72 8.61 1.04
CA LEU A 328 5.07 7.62 0.02
C LEU A 328 5.45 6.28 0.66
N PHE A 329 4.90 5.19 0.14
CA PHE A 329 5.32 3.85 0.56
C PHE A 329 6.55 3.39 -0.24
N VAL A 330 7.53 2.81 0.44
CA VAL A 330 8.71 2.18 -0.17
C VAL A 330 8.58 0.67 0.00
N PHE A 331 8.31 -0.04 -1.10
CA PHE A 331 8.20 -1.49 -1.11
C PHE A 331 9.54 -2.15 -1.46
N GLU A 332 10.14 -2.84 -0.50
CA GLU A 332 11.44 -3.52 -0.64
C GLU A 332 11.31 -4.98 -1.13
N GLY A 333 10.09 -5.51 -1.17
CA GLY A 333 9.84 -6.92 -1.45
C GLY A 333 10.17 -7.82 -0.26
N ASN A 334 10.20 -9.14 -0.49
CA ASN A 334 10.30 -10.14 0.60
C ASN A 334 11.69 -10.23 1.27
N THR A 335 12.56 -9.25 1.05
CA THR A 335 13.87 -9.15 1.69
C THR A 335 14.16 -7.68 1.95
N SER A 336 14.17 -7.29 3.23
CA SER A 336 14.66 -5.97 3.66
C SER A 336 16.07 -5.72 3.11
N LEU A 337 16.23 -4.60 2.41
CA LEU A 337 17.49 -4.18 1.81
C LEU A 337 18.31 -3.38 2.82
N MET A 338 17.64 -2.57 3.64
CA MET A 338 18.23 -1.79 4.71
C MET A 338 17.23 -1.62 5.86
N ASN A 339 17.62 -2.03 7.07
CA ASN A 339 16.80 -1.83 8.27
C ASN A 339 16.78 -0.34 8.66
N VAL A 340 15.64 0.33 8.49
CA VAL A 340 15.41 1.72 8.87
C VAL A 340 14.79 1.80 10.27
N ALA A 341 14.60 3.03 10.76
CA ALA A 341 13.81 3.30 11.96
C ALA A 341 12.99 4.60 11.78
N THR A 342 11.84 4.69 12.44
CA THR A 342 11.06 5.92 12.50
C THR A 342 11.92 7.11 12.96
N GLY A 343 11.90 8.19 12.17
CA GLY A 343 12.74 9.38 12.36
C GLY A 343 14.10 9.32 11.67
N ASP A 344 14.45 8.24 10.99
CA ASP A 344 15.54 8.26 10.01
C ASP A 344 15.15 9.09 8.81
N ARG A 345 16.09 9.90 8.31
CA ARG A 345 16.00 10.49 6.99
C ARG A 345 16.73 9.61 6.02
N VAL A 346 16.03 9.17 4.99
CA VAL A 346 16.59 8.24 4.01
C VAL A 346 16.50 8.82 2.62
N ARG A 347 17.53 8.53 1.82
CA ARG A 347 17.53 8.74 0.39
C ARG A 347 17.28 7.40 -0.30
N VAL A 348 16.21 7.30 -1.06
CA VAL A 348 15.75 6.06 -1.69
C VAL A 348 15.64 6.27 -3.20
N THR A 349 16.27 5.41 -3.98
CA THR A 349 16.10 5.36 -5.43
C THR A 349 15.29 4.13 -5.81
N GLY A 350 14.21 4.33 -6.56
CA GLY A 350 13.30 3.27 -6.98
C GLY A 350 12.41 3.69 -8.14
N THR A 351 11.61 2.75 -8.65
CA THR A 351 10.62 2.99 -9.69
C THR A 351 9.27 3.33 -9.08
N VAL A 352 8.63 4.41 -9.52
CA VAL A 352 7.25 4.75 -9.11
C VAL A 352 6.28 3.74 -9.71
N ALA A 353 5.37 3.22 -8.89
CA ALA A 353 4.35 2.26 -9.30
C ALA A 353 3.04 2.46 -8.56
N GLU A 354 1.95 2.08 -9.23
CA GLU A 354 0.62 1.95 -8.63
C GLU A 354 0.37 0.51 -8.20
N PHE A 355 0.08 0.27 -6.92
CA PHE A 355 -0.22 -1.07 -6.43
C PHE A 355 -1.55 -1.11 -5.68
N PHE A 356 -2.57 -1.71 -6.32
CA PHE A 356 -3.96 -1.65 -5.84
C PHE A 356 -4.46 -0.22 -5.56
N GLY A 357 -3.93 0.75 -6.30
CA GLY A 357 -4.26 2.17 -6.19
C GLY A 357 -3.46 2.95 -5.15
N GLU A 358 -2.48 2.32 -4.48
CA GLU A 358 -1.50 3.03 -3.65
C GLU A 358 -0.27 3.42 -4.48
N THR A 359 0.12 4.68 -4.41
CA THR A 359 1.36 5.19 -5.00
C THR A 359 2.54 4.76 -4.14
N GLN A 360 3.50 4.05 -4.74
CA GLN A 360 4.66 3.52 -4.02
C GLN A 360 5.94 3.50 -4.88
N LEU A 361 7.10 3.43 -4.23
CA LEU A 361 8.35 3.03 -4.86
C LEU A 361 8.49 1.50 -4.83
N THR A 362 8.93 0.93 -5.95
CA THR A 362 9.30 -0.47 -6.09
C THR A 362 10.64 -0.60 -6.81
N ALA A 363 11.12 -1.82 -7.04
CA ALA A 363 12.39 -2.09 -7.72
C ALA A 363 13.54 -1.22 -7.17
N ILE A 364 13.62 -1.15 -5.83
CA ILE A 364 14.54 -0.28 -5.11
C ILE A 364 15.98 -0.64 -5.49
N SER A 365 16.73 0.33 -6.00
CA SER A 365 18.13 0.18 -6.41
C SER A 365 19.11 0.68 -5.35
N ASN A 366 18.69 1.66 -4.53
CA ASN A 366 19.51 2.22 -3.46
C ASN A 366 18.66 2.68 -2.28
N ILE A 367 19.16 2.47 -1.07
CA ILE A 367 18.66 3.07 0.18
C ILE A 367 19.89 3.55 0.97
N GLU A 368 19.88 4.82 1.37
CA GLU A 368 20.90 5.44 2.22
C GLU A 368 20.23 6.11 3.41
N ILE A 369 20.61 5.76 4.64
CA ILE A 369 20.26 6.55 5.83
C ILE A 369 21.21 7.77 5.87
N VAL A 370 20.66 8.96 5.59
CA VAL A 370 21.38 10.24 5.58
C VAL A 370 21.72 10.67 7.01
N ASP A 371 20.72 10.64 7.89
CA ASP A 371 20.86 10.82 9.33
C ASP A 371 19.68 10.18 10.10
N SER A 372 19.84 10.07 11.41
CA SER A 372 18.90 9.35 12.28
C SER A 372 18.40 10.20 13.44
N GLY A 373 17.20 9.89 13.93
CA GLY A 373 16.61 10.52 15.12
C GLY A 373 16.11 11.95 14.88
N ASN A 374 15.69 12.25 13.66
CA ASN A 374 15.05 13.48 13.28
C ASN A 374 13.67 13.62 13.96
N THR A 375 13.18 14.87 14.00
CA THR A 375 11.79 15.10 14.42
C THR A 375 10.88 14.65 13.30
N LEU A 376 9.81 13.92 13.62
CA LEU A 376 8.82 13.52 12.62
C LEU A 376 8.14 14.76 12.02
N PRO A 377 7.79 14.72 10.71
CA PRO A 377 6.93 15.70 10.10
C PRO A 377 5.61 15.89 10.87
N THR A 378 5.00 17.05 10.71
CA THR A 378 3.73 17.36 11.35
C THR A 378 2.65 16.41 10.83
N ALA A 379 2.05 15.63 11.73
CA ALA A 379 0.96 14.73 11.38
C ALA A 379 -0.27 15.51 10.85
N ALA A 380 -0.80 15.09 9.71
CA ALA A 380 -2.01 15.69 9.15
C ALA A 380 -3.23 15.33 10.00
N THR A 381 -4.17 16.25 10.17
CA THR A 381 -5.37 16.01 10.99
C THR A 381 -6.56 15.61 10.13
N ILE A 382 -7.08 14.40 10.31
CA ILE A 382 -8.33 13.96 9.69
C ILE A 382 -9.48 14.23 10.65
N THR A 383 -10.54 14.86 10.13
CA THR A 383 -11.80 15.06 10.85
C THR A 383 -12.96 14.43 10.11
N PHE A 384 -13.85 13.76 10.83
CA PHE A 384 -15.07 13.13 10.36
C PHE A 384 -16.31 14.00 10.68
N PRO A 385 -17.31 14.08 9.78
CA PRO A 385 -17.36 13.39 8.49
C PRO A 385 -16.35 13.94 7.48
N VAL A 386 -15.76 13.07 6.67
CA VAL A 386 -14.93 13.50 5.54
C VAL A 386 -15.78 14.23 4.49
N ALA A 387 -15.17 15.18 3.80
CA ALA A 387 -15.87 16.05 2.88
C ALA A 387 -16.28 15.34 1.57
N ASN A 388 -15.41 14.47 1.05
CA ASN A 388 -15.52 13.87 -0.26
C ASN A 388 -15.64 12.35 -0.17
N LEU A 389 -16.30 11.77 -1.16
CA LEU A 389 -16.47 10.33 -1.34
C LEU A 389 -16.04 9.97 -2.75
N THR A 390 -15.43 8.80 -2.91
CA THR A 390 -15.03 8.25 -4.20
C THR A 390 -15.51 6.80 -4.33
N THR A 391 -15.21 6.16 -5.45
CA THR A 391 -15.56 4.76 -5.70
C THR A 391 -14.29 3.95 -5.96
N ASN A 392 -14.11 2.85 -5.24
CA ASN A 392 -12.95 1.97 -5.42
C ASN A 392 -13.07 1.11 -6.71
N SER A 393 -12.05 0.28 -6.97
CA SER A 393 -12.00 -0.57 -8.18
C SER A 393 -13.15 -1.60 -8.25
N ASP A 394 -13.71 -2.00 -7.10
CA ASP A 394 -14.84 -2.92 -6.98
C ASP A 394 -16.21 -2.24 -7.18
N GLY A 395 -16.23 -0.91 -7.38
CA GLY A 395 -17.46 -0.13 -7.56
C GLY A 395 -18.16 0.23 -6.24
N ALA A 396 -17.49 0.06 -5.10
CA ALA A 396 -18.01 0.41 -3.78
C ALA A 396 -17.69 1.87 -3.43
N LEU A 397 -18.64 2.54 -2.78
CA LEU A 397 -18.47 3.91 -2.29
C LEU A 397 -17.56 3.91 -1.05
N ILE A 398 -16.53 4.75 -1.07
CA ILE A 398 -15.53 4.88 0.00
C ILE A 398 -15.29 6.35 0.35
N ALA A 399 -14.70 6.60 1.52
CA ALA A 399 -14.20 7.93 1.87
C ALA A 399 -13.06 8.30 0.91
N ASP A 400 -13.04 9.55 0.44
CA ASP A 400 -11.94 10.07 -0.37
C ASP A 400 -10.94 10.76 0.57
N MET A 401 -9.76 10.15 0.71
CA MET A 401 -8.67 10.60 1.58
C MET A 401 -7.33 10.62 0.84
N GLU A 402 -7.35 10.76 -0.49
CA GLU A 402 -6.17 10.70 -1.35
C GLU A 402 -5.06 11.67 -0.93
N ALA A 403 -5.44 12.90 -0.56
CA ALA A 403 -4.50 13.93 -0.08
C ALA A 403 -3.78 13.59 1.24
N TYR A 404 -4.05 12.42 1.82
CA TYR A 404 -3.38 11.92 3.03
C TYR A 404 -2.69 10.56 2.80
N GLU A 405 -2.70 10.02 1.57
CA GLU A 405 -2.13 8.70 1.27
C GLU A 405 -0.64 8.61 1.63
N GLY A 406 -0.26 7.62 2.44
CA GLY A 406 1.10 7.42 2.92
C GLY A 406 1.55 8.38 4.03
N MET A 407 0.73 9.37 4.41
CA MET A 407 1.12 10.35 5.44
C MET A 407 0.88 9.83 6.85
N LEU A 408 1.69 10.32 7.79
CA LEU A 408 1.38 10.28 9.22
C LEU A 408 0.16 11.19 9.48
N VAL A 409 -0.88 10.61 10.05
CA VAL A 409 -2.13 11.30 10.36
C VAL A 409 -2.52 11.13 11.83
N THR A 410 -3.33 12.08 12.32
CA THR A 410 -4.00 12.00 13.61
C THR A 410 -5.51 12.21 13.47
N VAL A 411 -6.27 11.43 14.24
CA VAL A 411 -7.73 11.51 14.35
C VAL A 411 -8.09 11.86 15.80
N PRO A 412 -8.29 13.16 16.11
CA PRO A 412 -8.54 13.60 17.49
C PRO A 412 -9.96 13.27 17.99
N GLN A 413 -10.84 12.80 17.10
CA GLN A 413 -12.21 12.42 17.47
C GLN A 413 -12.22 11.08 18.18
N THR A 414 -13.19 10.92 19.09
CA THR A 414 -13.53 9.60 19.61
C THR A 414 -14.19 8.78 18.50
N MET A 415 -13.61 7.61 18.22
CA MET A 415 -14.07 6.66 17.22
C MET A 415 -14.61 5.42 17.93
N THR A 416 -15.74 4.87 17.45
CA THR A 416 -16.41 3.71 18.06
C THR A 416 -16.24 2.47 17.20
N VAL A 417 -15.83 1.36 17.81
CA VAL A 417 -15.72 0.04 17.16
C VAL A 417 -17.10 -0.41 16.69
N THR A 418 -17.24 -0.64 15.39
CA THR A 418 -18.51 -1.07 14.78
C THR A 418 -18.38 -2.32 13.93
N ASP A 419 -17.18 -2.72 13.50
CA ASP A 419 -16.94 -3.94 12.74
C ASP A 419 -15.68 -4.66 13.24
N LEU A 420 -15.83 -5.95 13.50
CA LEU A 420 -14.79 -6.88 13.95
C LEU A 420 -14.75 -8.15 13.09
N TYR A 421 -15.50 -8.18 11.98
CA TYR A 421 -15.70 -9.38 11.18
C TYR A 421 -14.39 -9.91 10.58
N THR A 422 -13.52 -9.01 10.15
CA THR A 422 -12.23 -9.33 9.52
C THR A 422 -11.04 -9.25 10.46
N LEU A 423 -11.21 -8.82 11.72
CA LEU A 423 -10.13 -8.72 12.71
C LEU A 423 -9.30 -10.01 12.82
N GLY A 424 -9.93 -11.17 13.01
CA GLY A 424 -9.20 -12.45 13.11
C GLY A 424 -8.62 -12.96 11.79
N ARG A 425 -8.96 -12.35 10.65
CA ARG A 425 -8.54 -12.78 9.31
C ARG A 425 -7.51 -11.85 8.69
N PHE A 426 -7.67 -10.54 8.83
CA PHE A 426 -6.87 -9.49 8.22
C PHE A 426 -6.30 -8.51 9.24
N GLY A 427 -6.56 -8.69 10.54
CA GLY A 427 -6.06 -7.79 11.56
C GLY A 427 -6.67 -6.38 11.52
N ASP A 428 -7.83 -6.19 10.88
CA ASP A 428 -8.45 -4.87 10.73
C ASP A 428 -9.73 -4.70 11.58
N ILE A 429 -9.97 -3.46 12.00
CA ILE A 429 -11.09 -3.03 12.85
C ILE A 429 -11.80 -1.86 12.18
N GLY A 430 -13.12 -1.99 11.97
CA GLY A 430 -13.95 -0.90 11.47
C GLY A 430 -14.42 0.01 12.61
N LEU A 431 -14.16 1.30 12.50
CA LEU A 431 -14.55 2.34 13.43
C LEU A 431 -15.50 3.36 12.81
N ASN A 432 -16.34 4.00 13.63
CA ASN A 432 -17.23 5.07 13.19
C ASN A 432 -17.25 6.26 14.16
N ALA A 433 -17.19 7.48 13.62
CA ALA A 433 -17.16 8.73 14.39
C ALA A 433 -18.50 9.13 15.03
N GLN A 434 -19.62 8.52 14.61
CA GLN A 434 -20.97 8.81 15.11
C GLN A 434 -21.48 7.80 16.14
N GLY A 435 -20.68 6.79 16.49
CA GLY A 435 -21.06 5.72 17.43
C GLY A 435 -21.33 4.39 16.73
N LEU A 436 -22.06 3.50 17.42
CA LEU A 436 -22.46 2.21 16.89
C LEU A 436 -23.41 2.36 15.69
N VAL A 437 -23.08 1.65 14.59
CA VAL A 437 -23.89 1.68 13.37
C VAL A 437 -24.95 0.59 13.41
N GLU A 438 -26.22 0.99 13.34
CA GLU A 438 -27.34 0.05 13.18
C GLU A 438 -27.69 -0.16 11.70
N THR A 439 -28.24 -1.33 11.36
CA THR A 439 -28.77 -1.53 9.99
C THR A 439 -29.91 -0.55 9.70
N TYR A 440 -29.93 0.09 8.52
CA TYR A 440 -30.92 1.11 8.15
C TYR A 440 -32.39 0.79 8.53
N THR A 441 -32.84 -0.44 8.26
CA THR A 441 -34.23 -0.86 8.52
C THR A 441 -34.58 -1.10 10.00
N GLN A 442 -33.62 -0.91 10.91
CA GLN A 442 -33.85 -0.95 12.36
C GLN A 442 -34.67 0.27 12.81
N ALA A 443 -34.32 1.45 12.30
CA ALA A 443 -34.96 2.72 12.65
C ALA A 443 -35.82 3.31 11.51
N ASN A 444 -35.58 2.88 10.26
CA ASN A 444 -36.22 3.47 9.09
C ASN A 444 -37.10 2.47 8.34
N ALA A 445 -38.15 2.99 7.69
CA ALA A 445 -38.88 2.20 6.70
C ALA A 445 -37.99 1.98 5.46
N PRO A 446 -38.13 0.84 4.75
CA PRO A 446 -37.41 0.62 3.50
C PRO A 446 -37.64 1.74 2.49
N ASP A 447 -36.56 2.35 2.01
CA ASP A 447 -36.57 3.42 1.03
C ASP A 447 -35.21 3.49 0.33
N VAL A 448 -35.21 3.54 -1.01
CA VAL A 448 -33.97 3.50 -1.79
C VAL A 448 -33.14 4.77 -1.62
N ALA A 449 -33.79 5.94 -1.65
CA ALA A 449 -33.08 7.20 -1.50
C ALA A 449 -32.54 7.37 -0.07
N GLY A 450 -33.35 7.03 0.94
CA GLY A 450 -32.94 7.06 2.34
C GLY A 450 -31.84 6.05 2.65
N PHE A 451 -31.86 4.85 2.06
CA PHE A 451 -30.77 3.88 2.25
C PHE A 451 -29.47 4.35 1.60
N ASN A 452 -29.52 4.92 0.39
CA ASN A 452 -28.32 5.48 -0.25
C ASN A 452 -27.72 6.63 0.57
N ALA A 453 -28.56 7.55 1.05
CA ALA A 453 -28.11 8.65 1.93
C ALA A 453 -27.52 8.12 3.25
N PHE A 454 -28.10 7.05 3.79
CA PHE A 454 -27.54 6.39 4.98
C PHE A 454 -26.16 5.79 4.70
N ILE A 455 -25.96 5.11 3.57
CA ILE A 455 -24.64 4.58 3.18
C ILE A 455 -23.62 5.70 2.99
N GLU A 456 -23.98 6.79 2.30
CA GLU A 456 -23.12 7.97 2.15
C GLU A 456 -22.69 8.52 3.53
N GLU A 457 -23.63 8.68 4.45
CA GLU A 457 -23.35 9.12 5.83
C GLU A 457 -22.43 8.15 6.59
N GLN A 458 -22.64 6.84 6.45
CA GLN A 458 -21.79 5.86 7.15
C GLN A 458 -20.36 5.88 6.60
N VAL A 459 -20.20 5.92 5.28
CA VAL A 459 -18.89 5.96 4.62
C VAL A 459 -18.14 7.24 5.01
N GLN A 460 -18.82 8.39 5.07
CA GLN A 460 -18.22 9.66 5.50
C GLN A 460 -17.66 9.63 6.92
N ASN A 461 -18.12 8.73 7.78
CA ASN A 461 -17.77 8.68 9.20
C ASN A 461 -16.97 7.43 9.58
N THR A 462 -16.64 6.58 8.61
CA THR A 462 -15.95 5.30 8.86
C THR A 462 -14.45 5.43 8.64
N LEU A 463 -13.69 4.78 9.53
CA LEU A 463 -12.25 4.58 9.40
C LEU A 463 -11.95 3.11 9.67
N ILE A 464 -11.02 2.53 8.91
CA ILE A 464 -10.48 1.21 9.22
C ILE A 464 -9.13 1.39 9.89
N VAL A 465 -8.94 0.73 11.03
CA VAL A 465 -7.64 0.56 11.68
C VAL A 465 -7.09 -0.80 11.28
N ASP A 466 -5.82 -0.87 10.90
CA ASP A 466 -5.22 -2.04 10.25
C ASP A 466 -3.89 -2.38 10.94
N ASP A 467 -3.57 -3.68 11.00
CA ASP A 467 -2.41 -4.19 11.74
C ASP A 467 -1.09 -3.99 11.01
N GLY A 468 -1.12 -3.47 9.78
CA GLY A 468 0.08 -3.29 8.98
C GLY A 468 0.68 -4.61 8.54
N SER A 469 -0.10 -5.69 8.42
CA SER A 469 0.39 -6.98 7.95
C SER A 469 -0.30 -7.41 6.67
N THR A 470 0.47 -7.99 5.76
CA THR A 470 -0.11 -8.68 4.59
C THR A 470 -0.54 -10.12 4.88
N VAL A 471 -0.36 -10.64 6.10
CA VAL A 471 -0.60 -12.05 6.47
C VAL A 471 -2.07 -12.32 6.80
N GLN A 472 -2.67 -13.34 6.18
CA GLN A 472 -4.02 -13.80 6.57
C GLN A 472 -3.99 -14.69 7.81
N ASN A 473 -4.97 -14.50 8.67
CA ASN A 473 -5.11 -15.16 9.97
C ASN A 473 -3.83 -14.99 10.79
N PRO A 474 -3.39 -13.72 11.01
CA PRO A 474 -2.13 -13.46 11.65
C PRO A 474 -2.11 -14.08 13.04
N SER A 475 -0.99 -14.70 13.39
CA SER A 475 -0.83 -15.32 14.70
C SER A 475 -0.57 -14.28 15.80
N VAL A 476 -0.54 -12.99 15.50
CA VAL A 476 -0.29 -11.85 16.40
C VAL A 476 -1.07 -10.67 15.85
N ILE A 477 -1.81 -9.95 16.70
CA ILE A 477 -2.47 -8.70 16.31
C ILE A 477 -1.87 -7.59 17.19
N PRO A 478 -1.24 -6.56 16.60
CA PRO A 478 -0.36 -5.62 17.29
C PRO A 478 -1.10 -4.50 18.06
N PHE A 479 -2.42 -4.58 18.24
CA PHE A 479 -3.19 -3.60 19.01
C PHE A 479 -3.21 -3.93 20.50
N GLU A 480 -3.13 -2.93 21.37
CA GLU A 480 -3.52 -3.12 22.77
C GLU A 480 -5.05 -3.10 22.88
N ILE A 481 -5.62 -4.16 23.46
CA ILE A 481 -7.06 -4.25 23.71
C ILE A 481 -7.31 -3.93 25.18
N ALA A 482 -8.36 -3.17 25.47
CA ALA A 482 -8.75 -2.78 26.82
C ALA A 482 -8.78 -4.01 27.77
N GLY A 483 -7.91 -4.03 28.78
CA GLY A 483 -7.82 -5.13 29.74
C GLY A 483 -6.61 -6.06 29.54
N GLU A 484 -5.98 -6.03 28.38
CA GLU A 484 -4.80 -6.82 28.03
C GLU A 484 -3.64 -5.89 27.62
N PRO A 485 -2.81 -5.41 28.58
CA PRO A 485 -1.75 -4.45 28.28
C PRO A 485 -0.61 -5.07 27.45
N GLY A 486 -0.19 -4.38 26.39
CA GLY A 486 0.87 -4.76 25.47
C GLY A 486 0.39 -5.31 24.12
N ARG A 487 1.33 -5.49 23.18
CA ARG A 487 1.07 -6.15 21.88
C ARG A 487 0.66 -7.60 22.13
N ILE A 488 -0.56 -7.97 21.75
CA ILE A 488 -1.05 -9.32 21.98
C ILE A 488 -0.41 -10.26 20.98
N ALA A 489 0.67 -10.93 21.41
CA ALA A 489 1.31 -12.02 20.70
C ALA A 489 0.40 -13.27 20.70
N GLY A 490 -0.69 -13.22 19.95
CA GLY A 490 -1.40 -14.39 19.41
C GLY A 490 -2.45 -15.09 20.26
N GLU A 491 -3.37 -15.68 19.49
CA GLU A 491 -4.60 -16.40 19.84
C GLU A 491 -5.60 -15.57 20.64
N PHE A 492 -6.62 -15.04 19.96
CA PHE A 492 -7.83 -14.55 20.63
C PHE A 492 -8.34 -15.60 21.63
N ASP A 493 -8.20 -15.32 22.91
CA ASP A 493 -8.66 -16.16 24.00
C ASP A 493 -9.90 -15.57 24.68
N ALA A 494 -10.36 -16.21 25.76
CA ALA A 494 -11.59 -15.80 26.43
C ALA A 494 -11.44 -14.50 27.27
N GLY A 495 -10.21 -14.01 27.45
CA GLY A 495 -9.85 -12.77 28.13
C GLY A 495 -9.81 -11.55 27.20
N ASP A 496 -9.61 -11.74 25.89
CA ASP A 496 -9.58 -10.64 24.92
C ASP A 496 -10.94 -9.96 24.78
N ALA A 497 -10.97 -8.65 25.04
CA ALA A 497 -12.21 -7.93 25.36
C ALA A 497 -12.73 -6.96 24.29
N LEU A 498 -12.12 -6.87 23.11
CA LEU A 498 -12.55 -5.89 22.11
C LEU A 498 -13.97 -6.20 21.62
N SER A 499 -14.87 -5.25 21.81
CA SER A 499 -16.29 -5.38 21.55
C SER A 499 -16.79 -4.24 20.66
N ALA A 500 -17.82 -4.53 19.85
CA ALA A 500 -18.55 -3.46 19.18
C ALA A 500 -19.14 -2.52 20.24
N GLY A 501 -18.83 -1.22 20.14
CA GLY A 501 -19.19 -0.19 21.12
C GLY A 501 -18.02 0.29 21.99
N ASP A 502 -16.87 -0.39 21.93
CA ASP A 502 -15.63 0.13 22.49
C ASP A 502 -15.16 1.35 21.71
N THR A 503 -14.31 2.16 22.35
CA THR A 503 -13.90 3.44 21.78
C THR A 503 -12.40 3.65 21.85
N ALA A 504 -11.88 4.41 20.89
CA ALA A 504 -10.52 4.95 20.90
C ALA A 504 -10.57 6.45 20.58
N THR A 505 -9.59 7.22 21.03
CA THR A 505 -9.50 8.68 20.79
C THR A 505 -8.05 9.03 20.55
N ASP A 506 -7.79 10.10 19.78
CA ASP A 506 -6.44 10.56 19.44
C ASP A 506 -5.62 9.49 18.69
N LEU A 507 -6.27 8.76 17.77
CA LEU A 507 -5.61 7.74 16.96
C LEU A 507 -4.52 8.38 16.10
N THR A 508 -3.34 7.76 16.03
CA THR A 508 -2.21 8.25 15.24
C THR A 508 -1.55 7.09 14.51
N GLY A 509 -1.27 7.28 13.22
CA GLY A 509 -0.73 6.23 12.36
C GLY A 509 -0.51 6.73 10.94
N VAL A 510 0.01 5.87 10.07
CA VAL A 510 0.14 6.17 8.64
C VAL A 510 -1.14 5.78 7.91
N LEU A 511 -1.68 6.66 7.07
CA LEU A 511 -2.88 6.36 6.28
C LEU A 511 -2.50 5.71 4.96
N ARG A 512 -2.80 4.43 4.82
CA ARG A 512 -2.55 3.64 3.62
C ARG A 512 -3.81 3.51 2.77
N TYR A 513 -3.70 3.55 1.44
CA TYR A 513 -4.73 3.00 0.57
C TYR A 513 -4.43 1.53 0.27
N GLY A 514 -5.42 0.64 0.39
CA GLY A 514 -5.18 -0.74 -0.02
C GLY A 514 -6.18 -1.75 0.50
N ARG A 515 -5.81 -3.03 0.35
CA ARG A 515 -6.59 -4.18 0.79
C ARG A 515 -6.03 -4.74 2.11
N GLY A 516 -6.89 -5.42 2.87
CA GLY A 516 -6.57 -5.86 4.23
C GLY A 516 -5.49 -6.93 4.36
N SER A 517 -5.27 -7.77 3.35
CA SER A 517 -4.12 -8.70 3.40
C SER A 517 -3.76 -9.24 2.01
N GLY A 518 -2.54 -8.95 1.54
CA GLY A 518 -1.92 -9.61 0.39
C GLY A 518 -2.79 -9.68 -0.87
N GLY A 519 -3.62 -8.65 -1.12
CA GLY A 519 -4.58 -8.57 -2.23
C GLY A 519 -6.00 -9.08 -1.93
N SER A 520 -6.30 -9.49 -0.70
CA SER A 520 -7.63 -9.88 -0.23
C SER A 520 -8.22 -8.83 0.71
N GLY A 521 -9.55 -8.78 0.80
CA GLY A 521 -10.28 -7.78 1.57
C GLY A 521 -10.69 -6.59 0.72
N ASP A 522 -11.37 -5.65 1.36
CA ASP A 522 -11.91 -4.46 0.72
C ASP A 522 -10.81 -3.43 0.48
N GLU A 523 -10.83 -2.81 -0.70
CA GLU A 523 -9.91 -1.76 -1.12
C GLU A 523 -10.43 -0.40 -0.64
N VAL A 524 -9.74 0.18 0.36
CA VAL A 524 -10.19 1.33 1.17
C VAL A 524 -8.97 1.99 1.85
N TYR A 525 -9.13 3.24 2.32
CA TYR A 525 -8.12 3.86 3.18
C TYR A 525 -8.13 3.25 4.59
N ARG A 526 -6.94 2.97 5.13
CA ARG A 526 -6.67 2.20 6.34
C ARG A 526 -5.63 2.95 7.16
N LEU A 527 -5.85 3.06 8.47
CA LEU A 527 -4.89 3.65 9.40
C LEU A 527 -4.04 2.53 10.00
N ASN A 528 -2.77 2.48 9.59
CA ASN A 528 -1.77 1.63 10.21
C ASN A 528 -1.18 2.36 11.42
N LEU A 529 -1.49 1.87 12.62
CA LEU A 529 -1.11 2.54 13.86
C LEU A 529 0.40 2.53 14.08
N THR A 530 0.96 3.69 14.37
CA THR A 530 2.37 3.86 14.81
C THR A 530 2.46 4.18 16.30
N GLN A 531 1.30 4.27 16.95
CA GLN A 531 1.14 4.48 18.38
C GLN A 531 -0.01 3.61 18.89
N ASP A 532 0.01 3.29 20.18
CA ASP A 532 -1.11 2.58 20.78
C ASP A 532 -2.42 3.40 20.65
N ALA A 533 -3.47 2.75 20.13
CA ALA A 533 -4.80 3.33 19.99
C ALA A 533 -5.52 3.52 21.34
N GLY A 534 -5.07 2.81 22.40
CA GLY A 534 -5.63 2.96 23.74
C GLY A 534 -7.12 2.66 23.80
N PHE A 535 -7.56 1.57 23.15
CA PHE A 535 -8.96 1.16 23.16
C PHE A 535 -9.49 1.05 24.60
N VAL A 536 -10.71 1.54 24.80
CA VAL A 536 -11.40 1.54 26.09
C VAL A 536 -12.67 0.71 25.98
N ASP A 537 -12.83 -0.25 26.89
CA ASP A 537 -14.08 -1.00 27.10
C ASP A 537 -15.16 -0.03 27.61
N THR A 538 -15.93 0.50 26.67
CA THR A 538 -17.07 1.39 26.94
C THR A 538 -18.41 0.69 26.79
N ALA A 539 -18.40 -0.56 26.31
CA ALA A 539 -19.58 -1.39 26.13
C ALA A 539 -19.41 -2.76 26.82
N PRO A 540 -19.14 -2.79 28.14
CA PRO A 540 -18.85 -4.04 28.83
C PRO A 540 -20.05 -4.98 28.76
N ARG A 541 -19.79 -6.24 28.45
CA ARG A 541 -20.85 -7.26 28.42
C ARG A 541 -21.48 -7.38 29.80
N ASP A 542 -22.82 -7.32 29.85
CA ASP A 542 -23.57 -7.56 31.07
C ASP A 542 -23.22 -8.93 31.67
N THR A 543 -22.90 -8.96 32.97
CA THR A 543 -22.50 -10.21 33.67
C THR A 543 -23.68 -11.14 33.95
N ALA A 544 -24.91 -10.68 33.72
CA ALA A 544 -26.13 -11.46 33.88
C ALA A 544 -27.25 -10.87 33.01
N ALA A 545 -28.16 -11.72 32.53
CA ALA A 545 -29.37 -11.26 31.87
C ALA A 545 -30.26 -10.49 32.88
N PRO A 546 -30.95 -9.42 32.45
CA PRO A 546 -31.94 -8.74 33.28
C PRO A 546 -33.06 -9.69 33.72
N ASP A 547 -33.47 -9.60 34.99
CA ASP A 547 -34.64 -10.35 35.48
C ASP A 547 -35.92 -9.78 34.86
N VAL A 548 -36.54 -10.57 33.99
CA VAL A 548 -37.83 -10.26 33.34
C VAL A 548 -39.01 -10.98 34.00
N GLY A 549 -38.76 -11.74 35.07
CA GLY A 549 -39.72 -12.64 35.72
C GLY A 549 -40.05 -13.88 34.88
N GLY A 550 -40.97 -14.70 35.39
CA GLY A 550 -41.30 -16.01 34.82
C GLY A 550 -40.56 -17.15 35.53
N SER A 551 -40.97 -18.39 35.27
CA SER A 551 -40.36 -19.61 35.81
C SER A 551 -39.56 -20.40 34.78
N LEU A 552 -39.65 -20.01 33.50
CA LEU A 552 -39.02 -20.70 32.39
C LEU A 552 -38.24 -19.72 31.51
N THR A 553 -37.10 -20.19 31.01
CA THR A 553 -36.25 -19.54 30.04
C THR A 553 -36.41 -20.25 28.68
N VAL A 554 -36.75 -19.48 27.65
CA VAL A 554 -36.85 -20.00 26.28
C VAL A 554 -35.87 -19.24 25.39
N ALA A 555 -35.03 -19.97 24.67
CA ALA A 555 -33.99 -19.40 23.83
C ALA A 555 -34.05 -19.91 22.38
N SER A 556 -33.30 -19.24 21.51
CA SER A 556 -33.11 -19.62 20.11
C SER A 556 -31.63 -19.48 19.77
N PHE A 557 -31.03 -20.48 19.15
CA PHE A 557 -29.59 -20.54 18.88
C PHE A 557 -29.32 -21.12 17.50
N ASN A 558 -28.56 -20.39 16.67
CA ASN A 558 -28.08 -20.90 15.40
C ASN A 558 -26.75 -21.62 15.63
N VAL A 559 -26.68 -22.91 15.29
CA VAL A 559 -25.50 -23.76 15.53
C VAL A 559 -24.48 -23.73 14.38
N LEU A 560 -24.73 -22.91 13.36
CA LEU A 560 -23.84 -22.59 12.24
C LEU A 560 -23.39 -23.82 11.44
N ASN A 561 -24.35 -24.47 10.77
CA ASN A 561 -24.16 -25.75 10.06
C ASN A 561 -23.46 -26.79 10.93
N PHE A 562 -24.06 -27.17 12.06
CA PHE A 562 -23.53 -28.27 12.88
C PHE A 562 -23.92 -29.61 12.24
N PHE A 563 -22.93 -30.26 11.62
CA PHE A 563 -23.06 -31.53 10.93
C PHE A 563 -22.16 -32.57 11.58
N THR A 564 -22.66 -33.80 11.62
CA THR A 564 -21.88 -34.98 11.94
C THR A 564 -21.26 -35.61 10.70
N THR A 565 -21.82 -35.38 9.50
CA THR A 565 -21.17 -35.79 8.25
C THR A 565 -20.01 -34.86 7.90
N LEU A 566 -18.78 -35.35 8.00
CA LEU A 566 -17.56 -34.58 7.77
C LEU A 566 -17.15 -34.54 6.28
N GLY A 567 -16.74 -33.36 5.82
CA GLY A 567 -16.45 -33.10 4.39
C GLY A 567 -15.27 -33.88 3.81
N ASP A 568 -14.14 -33.93 4.51
CA ASP A 568 -12.89 -34.51 3.99
C ASP A 568 -12.76 -36.03 4.24
N GLU A 569 -13.65 -36.63 5.03
CA GLU A 569 -13.60 -38.06 5.35
C GLU A 569 -14.29 -38.95 4.29
N GLY A 570 -14.85 -38.35 3.23
CA GLY A 570 -15.39 -39.09 2.09
C GLY A 570 -16.61 -39.95 2.43
N LEU A 571 -17.33 -39.62 3.51
CA LEU A 571 -18.52 -40.33 4.00
C LEU A 571 -19.71 -40.29 3.02
N GLY A 572 -19.65 -39.47 1.96
CA GLY A 572 -20.65 -39.38 0.91
C GLY A 572 -21.37 -38.03 0.91
N ALA A 573 -22.50 -37.97 0.20
CA ALA A 573 -23.38 -36.80 0.25
C ALA A 573 -24.00 -36.69 1.66
N GLY A 574 -24.16 -35.45 2.15
CA GLY A 574 -24.88 -35.14 3.39
C GLY A 574 -26.37 -35.55 3.34
N PRO A 575 -27.19 -35.07 4.28
CA PRO A 575 -28.51 -35.62 4.52
C PRO A 575 -29.39 -35.49 3.27
N ASN A 576 -30.19 -36.53 3.01
CA ASN A 576 -31.06 -36.60 1.83
C ASN A 576 -30.31 -36.40 0.48
N GLY A 577 -29.02 -36.75 0.43
CA GLY A 577 -28.18 -36.63 -0.76
C GLY A 577 -27.76 -35.19 -1.09
N ALA A 578 -27.87 -34.27 -0.14
CA ALA A 578 -27.38 -32.89 -0.28
C ALA A 578 -25.87 -32.80 -0.05
N ASP A 579 -25.27 -31.64 -0.30
CA ASP A 579 -23.87 -31.42 0.03
C ASP A 579 -23.66 -31.40 1.55
N THR A 580 -22.54 -31.94 2.01
CA THR A 580 -22.07 -31.78 3.39
C THR A 580 -21.80 -30.30 3.67
N ARG A 581 -22.01 -29.87 4.91
CA ARG A 581 -21.70 -28.52 5.40
C ARG A 581 -21.10 -28.65 6.79
N GLY A 582 -20.52 -27.59 7.34
CA GLY A 582 -19.98 -27.63 8.70
C GLY A 582 -18.51 -28.05 8.73
N ALA A 583 -18.14 -28.86 9.72
CA ALA A 583 -16.76 -29.25 9.96
C ALA A 583 -16.16 -30.13 8.85
N ASP A 584 -14.96 -29.79 8.40
CA ASP A 584 -14.25 -30.55 7.36
C ASP A 584 -13.70 -31.88 7.91
N ASN A 585 -13.34 -31.93 9.19
CA ASN A 585 -12.71 -33.07 9.83
C ASN A 585 -13.09 -33.20 11.32
N ALA A 586 -12.68 -34.30 11.95
CA ALA A 586 -13.06 -34.61 13.33
C ALA A 586 -12.55 -33.60 14.37
N GLN A 587 -11.39 -32.96 14.11
CA GLN A 587 -10.85 -31.93 15.00
C GLN A 587 -11.71 -30.66 14.95
N GLU A 588 -12.10 -30.24 13.75
CA GLU A 588 -13.01 -29.11 13.56
C GLU A 588 -14.40 -29.37 14.12
N TYR A 589 -14.90 -30.60 13.97
CA TYR A 589 -16.16 -31.03 14.58
C TYR A 589 -16.12 -30.92 16.10
N GLN A 590 -15.05 -31.44 16.72
CA GLN A 590 -14.90 -31.37 18.17
C GLN A 590 -14.79 -29.92 18.65
N ARG A 591 -14.05 -29.07 17.92
CA ARG A 591 -13.92 -27.63 18.22
C ARG A 591 -15.28 -26.93 18.17
N GLN A 592 -16.09 -27.21 17.15
CA GLN A 592 -17.45 -26.68 17.05
C GLN A 592 -18.34 -27.21 18.18
N LEU A 593 -18.31 -28.52 18.46
CA LEU A 593 -19.11 -29.15 19.50
C LEU A 593 -18.80 -28.59 20.89
N ASP A 594 -17.52 -28.45 21.25
CA ASP A 594 -17.11 -27.88 22.54
C ASP A 594 -17.60 -26.44 22.71
N LYS A 595 -17.49 -25.63 21.63
CA LYS A 595 -18.01 -24.25 21.61
C LYS A 595 -19.52 -24.19 21.79
N LEU A 596 -20.27 -25.05 21.08
CA LEU A 596 -21.72 -25.13 21.18
C LEU A 596 -22.17 -25.59 22.58
N VAL A 597 -21.53 -26.63 23.12
CA VAL A 597 -21.83 -27.15 24.46
C VAL A 597 -21.57 -26.08 25.51
N SER A 598 -20.42 -25.40 25.48
CA SER A 598 -20.11 -24.30 26.41
C SER A 598 -21.18 -23.20 26.38
N ALA A 599 -21.59 -22.77 25.18
CA ALA A 599 -22.62 -21.74 25.02
C ALA A 599 -24.00 -22.19 25.53
N LEU A 600 -24.42 -23.41 25.19
CA LEU A 600 -25.72 -23.95 25.60
C LEU A 600 -25.79 -24.22 27.11
N SER A 601 -24.70 -24.75 27.70
CA SER A 601 -24.58 -24.93 29.15
C SER A 601 -24.64 -23.61 29.90
N ALA A 602 -23.97 -22.56 29.41
CA ALA A 602 -24.00 -21.25 30.05
C ALA A 602 -25.36 -20.54 29.90
N MET A 603 -26.09 -20.84 28.83
CA MET A 603 -27.42 -20.29 28.58
C MET A 603 -28.49 -20.88 29.53
N ASP A 604 -28.34 -22.15 29.92
CA ASP A 604 -29.15 -22.84 30.94
C ASP A 604 -30.67 -22.63 30.73
N ALA A 605 -31.12 -22.75 29.48
CA ALA A 605 -32.51 -22.51 29.11
C ALA A 605 -33.33 -23.81 29.15
N ASP A 606 -34.60 -23.71 29.58
CA ASP A 606 -35.52 -24.85 29.67
C ASP A 606 -35.96 -25.36 28.30
N VAL A 607 -36.06 -24.48 27.29
CA VAL A 607 -36.32 -24.85 25.89
C VAL A 607 -35.46 -24.01 24.96
N ILE A 608 -34.73 -24.67 24.05
CA ILE A 608 -33.86 -24.01 23.06
C ILE A 608 -34.28 -24.44 21.66
N GLY A 609 -34.69 -23.46 20.85
CA GLY A 609 -34.88 -23.65 19.41
C GLY A 609 -33.56 -23.58 18.66
N LEU A 610 -33.22 -24.62 17.91
CA LEU A 610 -31.95 -24.72 17.18
C LEU A 610 -32.17 -24.45 15.68
N LEU A 611 -31.24 -23.73 15.06
CA LEU A 611 -31.21 -23.46 13.62
C LEU A 611 -29.89 -23.95 13.02
N GLU A 612 -29.92 -24.42 11.77
CA GLU A 612 -28.73 -24.91 11.04
C GLU A 612 -28.14 -26.22 11.57
N LEU A 613 -28.99 -27.09 12.12
CA LEU A 613 -28.63 -28.49 12.35
C LEU A 613 -28.59 -29.23 11.02
N GLU A 614 -27.69 -30.19 10.86
CA GLU A 614 -27.82 -31.21 9.81
C GLU A 614 -29.22 -31.83 9.85
N ASN A 615 -29.88 -31.88 8.69
CA ASN A 615 -31.25 -32.33 8.58
C ASN A 615 -31.32 -33.86 8.62
N GLU A 616 -31.32 -34.44 9.81
CA GLU A 616 -31.65 -35.84 10.01
C GLU A 616 -32.13 -36.12 11.44
N ILE A 617 -33.01 -37.11 11.56
CA ILE A 617 -33.47 -37.65 12.85
C ILE A 617 -33.13 -39.14 12.90
N GLY A 618 -32.26 -39.48 13.85
CA GLY A 618 -31.53 -40.75 13.82
C GLY A 618 -30.50 -40.77 12.69
N ASP A 619 -29.54 -41.68 12.79
CA ASP A 619 -28.47 -41.88 11.79
C ASP A 619 -29.07 -42.33 10.44
N GLN A 620 -29.27 -41.39 9.51
CA GLN A 620 -29.82 -41.67 8.18
C GLN A 620 -28.74 -41.77 7.10
N ASN A 621 -27.62 -41.07 7.30
CA ASN A 621 -26.47 -41.03 6.40
C ASN A 621 -25.48 -42.20 6.64
N GLY A 622 -25.55 -42.89 7.77
CA GLY A 622 -24.71 -44.03 8.13
C GLY A 622 -23.38 -43.65 8.79
N ASP A 623 -23.25 -42.43 9.32
CA ASP A 623 -22.04 -41.94 9.99
C ASP A 623 -21.92 -42.43 11.46
N GLY A 624 -22.96 -43.09 11.98
CA GLY A 624 -23.03 -43.64 13.33
C GLY A 624 -23.57 -42.68 14.40
N GLN A 625 -23.95 -41.46 14.01
CA GLN A 625 -24.46 -40.41 14.87
C GLN A 625 -25.49 -39.57 14.11
N PHE A 626 -25.99 -38.48 14.72
CA PHE A 626 -26.82 -37.48 14.04
C PHE A 626 -26.78 -36.19 14.86
N ALA A 627 -26.79 -35.04 14.19
CA ALA A 627 -26.43 -33.75 14.79
C ALA A 627 -27.15 -33.40 16.11
N ILE A 628 -28.49 -33.41 16.15
CA ILE A 628 -29.21 -33.00 17.37
C ILE A 628 -29.02 -34.00 18.52
N GLY A 629 -28.90 -35.30 18.23
CA GLY A 629 -28.64 -36.33 19.22
C GLY A 629 -27.24 -36.18 19.81
N ALA A 630 -26.23 -36.06 18.95
CA ALA A 630 -24.84 -35.87 19.36
C ALA A 630 -24.66 -34.62 20.23
N LEU A 631 -25.34 -33.52 19.88
CA LEU A 631 -25.30 -32.28 20.65
C LEU A 631 -25.94 -32.44 22.05
N VAL A 632 -27.10 -33.11 22.15
CA VAL A 632 -27.75 -33.38 23.44
C VAL A 632 -26.92 -34.30 24.32
N ASP A 633 -26.36 -35.38 23.74
CA ASP A 633 -25.51 -36.31 24.48
C ASP A 633 -24.27 -35.61 25.03
N ALA A 634 -23.62 -34.77 24.23
CA ALA A 634 -22.47 -33.98 24.66
C ALA A 634 -22.83 -32.94 25.73
N LEU A 635 -23.96 -32.24 25.58
CA LEU A 635 -24.44 -31.24 26.53
C LEU A 635 -24.73 -31.87 27.91
N ASN A 636 -25.43 -33.01 27.94
CA ASN A 636 -25.71 -33.76 29.16
C ASN A 636 -24.44 -34.35 29.79
N ALA A 637 -23.48 -34.78 28.98
CA ALA A 637 -22.20 -35.29 29.49
C ALA A 637 -21.35 -34.17 30.13
N ALA A 638 -21.38 -32.95 29.56
CA ALA A 638 -20.60 -31.82 30.01
C ALA A 638 -21.21 -31.06 31.20
N THR A 639 -22.54 -31.14 31.39
CA THR A 639 -23.28 -30.34 32.37
C THR A 639 -23.80 -31.21 33.53
N PRO A 640 -23.15 -31.23 34.70
CA PRO A 640 -23.56 -32.09 35.80
C PRO A 640 -25.00 -31.81 36.26
N GLY A 641 -25.86 -32.82 36.16
CA GLY A 641 -27.27 -32.71 36.58
C GLY A 641 -28.21 -32.19 35.50
N ALA A 642 -27.71 -31.84 34.31
CA ALA A 642 -28.57 -31.54 33.18
C ALA A 642 -29.29 -32.80 32.67
N ASN A 643 -30.53 -32.61 32.22
CA ASN A 643 -31.37 -33.66 31.67
C ASN A 643 -32.04 -33.19 30.37
N TYR A 644 -31.23 -32.72 29.42
CA TYR A 644 -31.73 -32.28 28.12
C TYR A 644 -32.21 -33.46 27.28
N ALA A 645 -33.33 -33.25 26.59
CA ALA A 645 -33.86 -34.10 25.54
C ALA A 645 -34.14 -33.27 24.29
N TYR A 646 -34.29 -33.92 23.14
CA TYR A 646 -34.69 -33.25 21.89
C TYR A 646 -36.14 -33.58 21.50
N VAL A 647 -36.73 -32.70 20.68
CA VAL A 647 -38.05 -32.90 20.09
C VAL A 647 -37.93 -33.77 18.84
N ASP A 648 -38.48 -34.98 18.89
CA ASP A 648 -38.57 -35.87 17.73
C ASP A 648 -39.83 -35.52 16.89
N PRO A 649 -39.68 -35.07 15.63
CA PRO A 649 -40.80 -34.76 14.74
C PRO A 649 -41.51 -36.01 14.18
N GLY A 650 -40.99 -37.22 14.44
CA GLY A 650 -41.55 -38.49 13.97
C GLY A 650 -41.30 -38.78 12.48
N VAL A 651 -40.40 -38.03 11.84
CA VAL A 651 -39.98 -38.17 10.45
C VAL A 651 -38.44 -38.16 10.37
N PRO A 652 -37.83 -38.85 9.39
CA PRO A 652 -36.38 -38.88 9.26
C PRO A 652 -35.77 -37.54 8.82
N TYR A 653 -36.56 -36.68 8.17
CA TYR A 653 -36.13 -35.39 7.61
C TYR A 653 -37.19 -34.32 7.79
N VAL A 654 -36.79 -33.11 8.21
CA VAL A 654 -37.64 -31.92 8.35
C VAL A 654 -37.51 -31.07 7.09
N GLY A 655 -38.32 -31.39 6.08
CA GLY A 655 -38.24 -30.77 4.75
C GLY A 655 -37.11 -31.35 3.90
N SER A 656 -36.71 -30.61 2.85
CA SER A 656 -35.81 -31.13 1.81
C SER A 656 -34.39 -30.54 1.82
N ASP A 657 -34.09 -29.54 2.67
CA ASP A 657 -32.77 -28.90 2.68
C ASP A 657 -31.74 -29.74 3.47
N ALA A 658 -30.46 -29.46 3.29
CA ALA A 658 -29.40 -30.09 4.07
C ALA A 658 -29.43 -29.71 5.55
N ILE A 659 -30.04 -28.56 5.88
CA ILE A 659 -30.21 -28.12 7.27
C ILE A 659 -31.67 -28.02 7.69
N MET A 660 -31.91 -28.29 8.97
CA MET A 660 -33.21 -28.17 9.61
C MET A 660 -33.20 -27.19 10.80
N VAL A 661 -34.40 -26.96 11.31
CA VAL A 661 -34.60 -26.43 12.66
C VAL A 661 -34.88 -27.59 13.62
N GLY A 662 -34.51 -27.44 14.88
CA GLY A 662 -34.77 -28.42 15.94
C GLY A 662 -35.14 -27.75 17.25
N MET A 663 -35.44 -28.54 18.27
CA MET A 663 -35.61 -28.06 19.64
C MET A 663 -35.00 -29.05 20.62
N ILE A 664 -34.30 -28.51 21.63
CA ILE A 664 -33.89 -29.25 22.83
C ILE A 664 -34.57 -28.63 24.05
N TYR A 665 -34.77 -29.40 25.11
CA TYR A 665 -35.46 -28.96 26.31
C TYR A 665 -34.96 -29.69 27.55
N ASP A 666 -34.96 -29.02 28.70
CA ASP A 666 -34.67 -29.65 29.99
C ASP A 666 -35.88 -30.47 30.44
N ALA A 667 -35.71 -31.79 30.48
CA ALA A 667 -36.75 -32.75 30.84
C ALA A 667 -37.07 -32.76 32.35
N ASP A 668 -36.29 -32.07 33.18
CA ASP A 668 -36.61 -31.85 34.60
C ASP A 668 -37.55 -30.64 34.81
N SER A 669 -37.62 -29.72 33.85
CA SER A 669 -38.48 -28.53 33.89
C SER A 669 -39.76 -28.68 33.07
N VAL A 670 -39.64 -29.24 31.86
CA VAL A 670 -40.76 -29.32 30.91
C VAL A 670 -40.85 -30.69 30.24
N ARG A 671 -42.01 -31.00 29.68
CA ARG A 671 -42.21 -32.16 28.79
C ARG A 671 -43.09 -31.79 27.62
N ILE A 672 -43.07 -32.58 26.55
CA ILE A 672 -44.10 -32.46 25.51
C ILE A 672 -45.48 -32.69 26.13
N ALA A 673 -46.37 -31.72 25.93
CA ALA A 673 -47.69 -31.71 26.54
C ALA A 673 -48.49 -32.94 26.10
N PRO A 674 -49.05 -33.74 27.04
CA PRO A 674 -49.81 -34.93 26.70
C PRO A 674 -50.98 -34.63 25.77
N GLY A 675 -51.17 -35.48 24.76
CA GLY A 675 -52.26 -35.33 23.78
C GLY A 675 -52.03 -34.24 22.74
N THR A 676 -50.79 -33.72 22.63
CA THR A 676 -50.36 -32.85 21.54
C THR A 676 -49.45 -33.61 20.57
N THR A 677 -49.24 -33.03 19.39
CA THR A 677 -48.33 -33.51 18.35
C THR A 677 -47.28 -32.44 18.05
N VAL A 678 -46.10 -32.89 17.61
CA VAL A 678 -45.10 -32.00 17.01
C VAL A 678 -45.56 -31.72 15.58
N GLU A 679 -45.62 -30.45 15.20
CA GLU A 679 -46.17 -30.01 13.92
C GLU A 679 -45.11 -29.32 13.07
N MET A 680 -45.16 -29.55 11.76
CA MET A 680 -44.35 -28.86 10.76
C MET A 680 -45.26 -28.02 9.86
N LEU A 681 -44.74 -26.95 9.27
CA LEU A 681 -45.45 -26.23 8.21
C LEU A 681 -44.76 -26.47 6.86
N THR A 682 -45.29 -27.39 6.07
CA THR A 682 -44.83 -27.66 4.70
C THR A 682 -45.63 -26.84 3.69
N ASP A 683 -45.18 -26.81 2.43
CA ASP A 683 -45.94 -26.15 1.36
C ASP A 683 -47.29 -26.85 1.09
N ALA A 684 -47.41 -28.15 1.39
CA ALA A 684 -48.67 -28.89 1.28
C ALA A 684 -49.74 -28.43 2.27
N ASP A 685 -49.33 -27.92 3.44
CA ASP A 685 -50.25 -27.45 4.49
C ASP A 685 -50.86 -26.08 4.15
N LEU A 686 -50.21 -25.29 3.30
CA LEU A 686 -50.60 -23.91 3.00
C LEU A 686 -51.99 -23.82 2.37
N ALA A 687 -52.35 -24.76 1.50
CA ALA A 687 -53.68 -24.81 0.90
C ALA A 687 -54.78 -25.00 1.97
N GLY A 688 -54.51 -25.85 2.97
CA GLY A 688 -55.39 -26.06 4.13
C GLY A 688 -55.54 -24.82 5.01
N LEU A 689 -54.57 -23.91 4.99
CA LEU A 689 -54.59 -22.62 5.68
C LEU A 689 -55.25 -21.50 4.86
N GLY A 690 -55.82 -21.81 3.69
CA GLY A 690 -56.38 -20.83 2.77
C GLY A 690 -55.32 -19.86 2.23
N VAL A 691 -54.08 -20.34 2.12
CA VAL A 691 -52.96 -19.58 1.56
C VAL A 691 -52.58 -20.24 0.23
N ASP A 692 -52.77 -19.50 -0.85
CA ASP A 692 -52.14 -19.85 -2.12
C ASP A 692 -50.65 -19.49 -2.01
N PRO A 693 -49.72 -20.46 -2.07
CA PRO A 693 -48.32 -20.15 -1.93
C PRO A 693 -47.80 -19.30 -3.10
N GLY A 694 -48.39 -19.41 -4.30
CA GLY A 694 -47.91 -18.85 -5.57
C GLY A 694 -46.56 -19.43 -6.03
N ASN A 695 -45.62 -19.51 -5.09
CA ASN A 695 -44.25 -19.98 -5.20
C ASN A 695 -43.92 -20.87 -3.99
N PRO A 696 -43.00 -21.85 -4.12
CA PRO A 696 -42.50 -22.61 -2.98
C PRO A 696 -41.98 -21.69 -1.88
N VAL A 697 -42.23 -22.06 -0.62
CA VAL A 697 -41.79 -21.28 0.55
C VAL A 697 -41.01 -22.08 1.56
N PHE A 698 -41.30 -23.36 1.72
CA PHE A 698 -40.58 -24.23 2.64
C PHE A 698 -39.87 -25.42 1.96
N GLU A 699 -40.24 -25.76 0.73
CA GLU A 699 -39.70 -26.92 0.04
C GLU A 699 -38.90 -26.54 -1.22
N GLY A 700 -37.74 -27.17 -1.38
CA GLY A 700 -36.84 -26.97 -2.52
C GLY A 700 -35.74 -25.91 -2.29
N PRO A 701 -34.79 -25.80 -3.23
CA PRO A 701 -33.61 -24.96 -3.09
C PRO A 701 -33.99 -23.48 -3.01
N GLY A 702 -33.31 -22.72 -2.16
CA GLY A 702 -33.51 -21.27 -2.03
C GLY A 702 -34.79 -20.86 -1.30
N THR A 703 -35.47 -21.78 -0.61
CA THR A 703 -36.65 -21.50 0.24
C THR A 703 -36.28 -21.28 1.71
N SER A 704 -37.28 -20.91 2.55
CA SER A 704 -37.08 -20.90 4.02
C SER A 704 -37.07 -22.34 4.54
N ARG A 705 -36.47 -22.61 5.71
CA ARG A 705 -36.58 -23.94 6.30
C ARG A 705 -37.99 -24.19 6.82
N VAL A 706 -38.45 -25.44 6.71
CA VAL A 706 -39.70 -25.91 7.30
C VAL A 706 -39.67 -25.59 8.80
N PRO A 707 -40.58 -24.75 9.32
CA PRO A 707 -40.63 -24.46 10.74
C PRO A 707 -41.22 -25.63 11.51
N LEU A 708 -40.76 -25.80 12.75
CA LEU A 708 -41.19 -26.85 13.67
C LEU A 708 -41.91 -26.22 14.87
N ALA A 709 -43.00 -26.80 15.33
CA ALA A 709 -43.74 -26.36 16.51
C ALA A 709 -44.01 -27.51 17.47
N ALA A 710 -43.76 -27.27 18.76
CA ALA A 710 -44.01 -28.22 19.84
C ALA A 710 -44.70 -27.53 21.01
N THR A 711 -45.65 -28.22 21.64
CA THR A 711 -46.31 -27.73 22.87
C THR A 711 -45.69 -28.42 24.06
N PHE A 712 -45.21 -27.63 25.00
CA PHE A 712 -44.62 -28.06 26.25
C PHE A 712 -45.62 -27.86 27.39
N GLU A 713 -45.53 -28.72 28.40
CA GLU A 713 -46.15 -28.56 29.72
C GLU A 713 -45.03 -28.34 30.73
N GLU A 714 -45.12 -27.26 31.50
CA GLU A 714 -44.24 -27.02 32.65
C GLU A 714 -44.60 -28.01 33.76
N LEU A 715 -43.62 -28.78 34.23
CA LEU A 715 -43.87 -29.84 35.22
C LEU A 715 -44.30 -29.29 36.59
N ALA A 716 -43.81 -28.09 36.95
CA ALA A 716 -44.09 -27.47 38.23
C ALA A 716 -45.53 -26.93 38.33
N SER A 717 -46.04 -26.29 37.27
CA SER A 717 -47.35 -25.63 37.26
C SER A 717 -48.45 -26.44 36.56
N GLY A 718 -48.07 -27.31 35.62
CA GLY A 718 -48.99 -27.98 34.69
C GLY A 718 -49.54 -27.06 33.58
N GLU A 719 -49.05 -25.83 33.47
CA GLU A 719 -49.41 -24.92 32.38
C GLU A 719 -48.70 -25.31 31.08
N THR A 720 -49.34 -25.02 29.95
CA THR A 720 -48.82 -25.38 28.63
C THR A 720 -48.48 -24.15 27.79
N PHE A 721 -47.40 -24.21 27.04
CA PHE A 721 -47.00 -23.19 26.08
C PHE A 721 -46.49 -23.83 24.79
N THR A 722 -46.58 -23.12 23.66
CA THR A 722 -46.12 -23.62 22.36
C THR A 722 -44.91 -22.83 21.90
N VAL A 723 -43.84 -23.52 21.54
CA VAL A 723 -42.65 -22.96 20.89
C VAL A 723 -42.70 -23.31 19.41
N ALA A 724 -42.42 -22.34 18.56
CA ALA A 724 -42.35 -22.52 17.12
C ALA A 724 -41.04 -21.93 16.59
N VAL A 725 -40.17 -22.78 16.05
CA VAL A 725 -38.85 -22.40 15.54
C VAL A 725 -38.94 -22.19 14.03
N ASN A 726 -38.37 -21.09 13.55
CA ASN A 726 -38.35 -20.72 12.15
C ASN A 726 -36.94 -20.34 11.70
N HIS A 727 -36.58 -20.72 10.49
CA HIS A 727 -35.36 -20.26 9.84
C HIS A 727 -35.71 -19.70 8.46
N LEU A 728 -35.86 -18.38 8.40
CA LEU A 728 -36.24 -17.68 7.17
C LEU A 728 -35.07 -17.60 6.19
N LYS A 729 -35.39 -17.48 4.90
CA LYS A 729 -34.38 -17.34 3.84
C LYS A 729 -33.39 -16.18 4.09
N SER A 730 -32.09 -16.46 4.02
CA SER A 730 -30.97 -15.51 4.20
C SER A 730 -30.99 -14.35 3.20
N LYS A 731 -30.41 -13.19 3.55
CA LYS A 731 -30.19 -12.04 2.63
C LYS A 731 -29.00 -12.26 1.66
N GLY A 732 -28.14 -13.25 1.89
CA GLY A 732 -26.86 -13.39 1.15
C GLY A 732 -26.94 -14.04 -0.24
N SER A 733 -28.06 -14.70 -0.58
CA SER A 733 -28.27 -15.29 -1.91
C SER A 733 -29.66 -14.99 -2.41
N VAL A 734 -29.95 -15.05 -3.71
CA VAL A 734 -31.30 -14.76 -4.23
C VAL A 734 -32.09 -16.05 -4.43
N SER A 735 -33.28 -16.14 -3.84
CA SER A 735 -34.23 -17.22 -4.12
C SER A 735 -34.67 -17.17 -5.58
N PRO A 736 -34.74 -18.32 -6.28
CA PRO A 736 -35.23 -18.35 -7.65
C PRO A 736 -36.75 -18.09 -7.77
N PHE A 737 -37.46 -17.92 -6.64
CA PHE A 737 -38.92 -17.88 -6.60
C PHE A 737 -39.50 -16.50 -6.23
N GLY A 738 -39.92 -15.74 -7.24
CA GLY A 738 -40.47 -14.39 -7.08
C GLY A 738 -39.40 -13.30 -7.07
N ASP A 739 -39.81 -12.06 -6.81
CA ASP A 739 -38.96 -10.88 -6.95
C ASP A 739 -38.17 -10.66 -5.65
N ASN A 740 -37.05 -11.36 -5.53
CA ASN A 740 -36.24 -11.39 -4.31
C ASN A 740 -34.87 -10.73 -4.43
N ALA A 741 -34.54 -10.16 -5.58
CA ALA A 741 -33.34 -9.33 -5.70
C ALA A 741 -33.49 -8.09 -4.81
N GLY A 742 -32.45 -7.74 -4.08
CA GLY A 742 -32.39 -6.50 -3.32
C GLY A 742 -32.52 -5.32 -4.27
N ILE A 743 -33.40 -4.38 -3.93
CA ILE A 743 -33.66 -3.18 -4.75
C ILE A 743 -32.92 -1.94 -4.24
N GLY A 744 -31.99 -2.12 -3.29
CA GLY A 744 -31.26 -1.03 -2.66
C GLY A 744 -32.06 -0.21 -1.63
N ASP A 745 -33.07 -0.79 -0.99
CA ASP A 745 -33.93 -0.11 0.01
C ASP A 745 -33.56 -0.45 1.47
N GLY A 746 -32.40 -1.07 1.68
CA GLY A 746 -31.91 -1.55 2.98
C GLY A 746 -32.49 -2.90 3.44
N THR A 747 -33.46 -3.49 2.73
CA THR A 747 -34.04 -4.79 3.15
C THR A 747 -33.17 -6.00 2.79
N GLY A 748 -32.31 -5.86 1.78
CA GLY A 748 -31.48 -6.92 1.22
C GLY A 748 -32.26 -7.95 0.42
N ASN A 749 -31.61 -9.03 -0.04
CA ASN A 749 -32.28 -10.05 -0.83
C ASN A 749 -33.35 -10.82 -0.02
N ASN A 750 -34.30 -11.41 -0.73
CA ASN A 750 -35.38 -12.27 -0.22
C ASN A 750 -36.36 -11.60 0.73
N ASN A 751 -36.52 -10.28 0.69
CA ASN A 751 -37.52 -9.61 1.50
C ASN A 751 -38.94 -10.18 1.26
N GLU A 752 -39.30 -10.46 0.01
CA GLU A 752 -40.58 -11.07 -0.33
C GLU A 752 -40.72 -12.49 0.25
N ALA A 753 -39.75 -13.38 -0.02
CA ALA A 753 -39.76 -14.74 0.51
C ALA A 753 -39.79 -14.78 2.05
N ARG A 754 -39.00 -13.93 2.73
CA ARG A 754 -39.00 -13.79 4.19
C ARG A 754 -40.34 -13.29 4.72
N THR A 755 -40.94 -12.31 4.05
CA THR A 755 -42.26 -11.79 4.42
C THR A 755 -43.35 -12.85 4.25
N ARG A 756 -43.30 -13.62 3.15
CA ARG A 756 -44.19 -14.76 2.91
C ARG A 756 -44.02 -15.81 4.01
N GLY A 757 -42.78 -16.25 4.29
CA GLY A 757 -42.46 -17.20 5.36
C GLY A 757 -42.98 -16.74 6.73
N ARG A 758 -42.69 -15.50 7.13
CA ARG A 758 -43.18 -14.91 8.40
C ARG A 758 -44.71 -14.90 8.49
N ARG A 759 -45.41 -14.43 7.45
CA ARG A 759 -46.88 -14.35 7.44
C ARG A 759 -47.53 -15.73 7.55
N ARG A 760 -46.90 -16.74 6.94
CA ARG A 760 -47.36 -18.14 6.95
C ARG A 760 -47.08 -18.80 8.30
N HIS A 761 -45.92 -18.56 8.88
CA HIS A 761 -45.57 -19.04 10.22
C HIS A 761 -46.54 -18.54 11.31
N ARG A 762 -46.99 -17.28 11.26
CA ARG A 762 -48.04 -16.79 12.19
C ARG A 762 -49.33 -17.63 12.15
N ARG A 763 -49.62 -18.30 11.03
CA ARG A 763 -50.77 -19.20 10.92
C ARG A 763 -50.49 -20.57 11.54
N LEU A 764 -49.24 -21.06 11.58
CA LEU A 764 -48.84 -22.26 12.32
C LEU A 764 -49.12 -22.10 13.82
N ALA A 765 -48.70 -20.99 14.42
CA ALA A 765 -48.98 -20.70 15.83
C ALA A 765 -50.48 -20.56 16.14
N GLY A 766 -51.30 -20.15 15.15
CA GLY A 766 -52.77 -20.13 15.25
C GLY A 766 -53.45 -21.45 14.91
N TYR A 767 -52.74 -22.38 14.24
CA TYR A 767 -53.19 -23.71 13.91
C TYR A 767 -52.95 -24.60 15.14
N ARG A 768 -53.95 -24.59 16.02
CA ARG A 768 -53.97 -25.28 17.32
C ARG A 768 -53.25 -26.64 17.27
N PRO A 769 -52.23 -26.89 18.11
CA PRO A 769 -51.68 -28.22 18.39
C PRO A 769 -52.65 -29.19 19.09
N HIS A 770 -53.95 -28.86 19.13
CA HIS A 770 -55.01 -29.65 19.77
C HIS A 770 -55.72 -30.60 18.80
N ARG A 771 -55.04 -31.14 17.77
CA ARG A 771 -55.58 -32.32 17.09
C ARG A 771 -55.46 -33.52 18.04
N VAL A 772 -56.36 -33.57 19.02
CA VAL A 772 -56.82 -34.83 19.60
C VAL A 772 -57.33 -35.66 18.42
N GLY A 773 -56.74 -36.83 18.22
CA GLY A 773 -57.08 -37.77 17.15
C GLY A 773 -58.55 -38.16 17.10
#